data_AF-A0A1A8GDU3-F1
#
_entry.id   AF-A0A1A8GDU3-F1
#
_cell.length_a   1.000
_cell.length_b   1.000
_cell.length_c   1.000
_cell.angle_alpha   90.00
_cell.angle_beta   90.00
_cell.angle_gamma   90.00
#
_symmetry.space_group_name_H-M   'P 1'
#
loop_
_entity.id
_entity.type
_entity.pdbx_description
1 polymer ?
#
loop_
_entity_poly.entity_id
_entity_poly.type
_entity_poly.pdbx_seq_one_letter_code
_entity_poly.pdbx_strand_id
1 'polypeptide(L)'
;SNKQGKVEAFTRLEVHERVMPYFAQEPTSYLTLPTIKNAYKAFSVKINFRPDNVDGLIMYAGMILYNGQRRTTGADFISLGLVSGRLEFRFDVGSGMATIRDPNPIKLGEFHTIEVHRNLTQGYIIVDGGEPVNGTSQGKFQGLDLNEDLYLGGYPNYTVLTKTAGIKSGFVGCIRQLVIQGEEVIFKDLARSSTGVTNCPTCKDHPCQNGGSCADSEASLYKCSCPRGFTGSNCQHHSSLHCHSEACGPDATCINRPSGLGYDCRCHLGKFGNKCTKGELVTTPLFDGEKSYIAYPPLTIIHDDLRVELEFKPLQRNGLMFFSGGKKMKVEDFVAISMVEGHVEFRYELGTGQAVLLSPQPVSLGQWHRVVAERNKKDGHLRVDQGPVEKRTSPGKAQGLNIHTPMYLGGVSSVDILPKPANVSKMFEGCIGEVSINNKKVDLSYSFTESRMISKCVDDSPCDRRPCLNGGECMSNIEYEYQCLCKDGFEGERCEVVRFACQSNRHCQNGGSCVDGKCVCAPGHTGLTCAENSPYQYAASFHSDGYIALPKTIFPRSAHDSPETIEMEIKTTSSEGLILWQGVAPGEHGKGKDFISLGLQNGHLVFSYQLGSGEAKILSRKLISDGNWHKVTAVRTGKDGYIQIDGGEMLHGQSKGKSLMVNTKGSIYLGGAPDMSTTTGGKFASGMAGCVKNLTLMNALPGQQSAQAVDLQVHAAHGVNVQPCSS
;
A
#
# COMPACT_ATOMS: atom_id res chain seq x y z
N SER A 1 42.32 -64.75 -14.85
CA SER A 1 42.14 -65.02 -13.40
C SER A 1 42.83 -63.87 -12.68
N ASN A 2 42.22 -62.89 -11.98
CA ASN A 2 41.00 -62.80 -11.15
C ASN A 2 40.17 -61.57 -11.60
N LYS A 3 38.90 -61.73 -11.94
CA LYS A 3 37.70 -61.61 -11.06
C LYS A 3 37.47 -60.20 -10.52
N GLN A 4 36.45 -59.57 -11.12
CA GLN A 4 35.74 -58.37 -10.68
C GLN A 4 35.50 -58.37 -9.17
N GLY A 5 36.14 -57.43 -8.46
CA GLY A 5 35.68 -57.01 -7.14
C GLY A 5 34.76 -55.81 -7.32
N LYS A 6 33.44 -56.01 -7.21
CA LYS A 6 32.52 -54.91 -6.90
C LYS A 6 32.67 -54.62 -5.41
N VAL A 7 33.18 -53.46 -5.07
CA VAL A 7 33.18 -52.96 -3.69
C VAL A 7 31.84 -52.27 -3.48
N GLU A 8 30.98 -52.84 -2.64
CA GLU A 8 29.83 -52.13 -2.11
C GLU A 8 30.32 -51.20 -0.99
N ALA A 9 30.24 -49.90 -1.23
CA ALA A 9 30.49 -48.88 -0.23
C ALA A 9 29.16 -48.52 0.46
N PHE A 10 29.05 -48.79 1.76
CA PHE A 10 27.95 -48.30 2.56
C PHE A 10 28.18 -46.82 2.88
N THR A 11 27.46 -45.93 2.20
CA THR A 11 27.35 -44.54 2.62
C THR A 11 26.39 -44.46 3.79
N ARG A 12 26.92 -44.22 4.99
CA ARG A 12 26.10 -43.84 6.15
C ARG A 12 25.73 -42.37 5.99
N LEU A 13 24.49 -42.10 5.61
CA LEU A 13 23.93 -40.75 5.66
C LEU A 13 23.63 -40.45 7.13
N GLU A 14 24.50 -39.72 7.82
CA GLU A 14 24.18 -39.17 9.15
C GLU A 14 23.23 -37.99 8.97
N VAL A 15 21.93 -38.28 8.91
CA VAL A 15 20.89 -37.27 9.07
C VAL A 15 21.01 -36.75 10.50
N HIS A 16 21.63 -35.60 10.68
CA HIS A 16 21.56 -34.90 11.96
C HIS A 16 20.09 -34.55 12.20
N GLU A 17 19.52 -35.00 13.31
CA GLU A 17 18.16 -34.59 13.69
C GLU A 17 18.11 -33.06 13.69
N ARG A 18 17.20 -32.52 12.87
CA ARG A 18 17.05 -31.09 12.70
C ARG A 18 16.56 -30.51 14.02
N VAL A 19 17.44 -29.77 14.70
CA VAL A 19 17.14 -29.11 15.97
C VAL A 19 15.98 -28.13 15.78
N MET A 20 14.94 -28.30 16.59
CA MET A 20 13.76 -27.44 16.59
C MET A 20 13.67 -26.71 17.93
N PRO A 21 14.00 -25.41 18.01
CA PRO A 21 13.97 -24.69 19.28
C PRO A 21 12.54 -24.54 19.83
N TYR A 22 12.43 -24.73 21.14
CA TYR A 22 11.26 -24.46 21.97
C TYR A 22 11.54 -23.34 22.96
N PHE A 23 10.60 -22.41 23.06
CA PHE A 23 10.68 -21.24 23.92
C PHE A 23 9.64 -21.38 25.03
N ALA A 24 10.09 -21.52 26.28
CA ALA A 24 9.21 -21.71 27.43
C ALA A 24 8.81 -20.40 28.14
N GLN A 25 9.64 -19.35 28.02
CA GLN A 25 9.54 -18.07 28.74
C GLN A 25 9.51 -18.15 30.28
N GLU A 26 9.68 -19.33 30.87
CA GLU A 26 9.81 -19.55 32.31
C GLU A 26 11.05 -20.44 32.60
N PRO A 27 12.26 -19.87 32.80
CA PRO A 27 12.62 -18.45 32.75
C PRO A 27 12.67 -17.90 31.31
N THR A 28 12.87 -16.58 31.16
CA THR A 28 12.93 -15.88 29.85
C THR A 28 13.77 -16.64 28.82
N SER A 29 13.21 -16.89 27.64
CA SER A 29 13.85 -17.71 26.61
C SER A 29 14.01 -16.98 25.28
N TYR A 30 15.18 -17.02 24.67
CA TYR A 30 15.44 -16.37 23.37
C TYR A 30 16.67 -16.93 22.66
N LEU A 31 16.70 -16.77 21.34
CA LEU A 31 17.90 -16.96 20.51
C LEU A 31 18.40 -15.60 20.02
N THR A 32 19.72 -15.41 20.10
CA THR A 32 20.40 -14.27 19.49
C THR A 32 21.02 -14.71 18.16
N LEU A 33 20.60 -14.06 17.08
CA LEU A 33 21.05 -14.30 15.72
C LEU A 33 21.75 -13.04 15.17
N PRO A 34 22.63 -13.19 14.17
CA PRO A 34 23.19 -12.04 13.47
C PRO A 34 22.08 -11.14 12.90
N THR A 35 22.32 -9.83 12.95
CA THR A 35 21.44 -8.81 12.38
C THR A 35 21.09 -9.10 10.91
N ILE A 36 19.89 -8.72 10.48
CA ILE A 36 19.46 -8.90 9.09
C ILE A 36 20.30 -7.98 8.19
N LYS A 37 21.14 -8.60 7.35
CA LYS A 37 21.96 -7.87 6.37
C LYS A 37 21.07 -7.29 5.27
N ASN A 38 21.50 -6.22 4.61
CA ASN A 38 20.83 -5.65 3.43
C ASN A 38 19.33 -5.30 3.60
N ALA A 39 18.83 -5.14 4.84
CA ALA A 39 17.42 -4.86 5.13
C ALA A 39 16.97 -3.44 4.78
N TYR A 40 17.90 -2.57 4.39
CA TYR A 40 17.70 -1.13 4.23
C TYR A 40 16.50 -0.78 3.35
N LYS A 41 16.44 -1.32 2.12
CA LYS A 41 15.33 -1.06 1.18
C LYS A 41 14.28 -2.15 1.18
N ALA A 42 14.68 -3.40 1.36
CA ALA A 42 13.77 -4.51 1.29
C ALA A 42 14.29 -5.66 2.16
N PHE A 43 13.37 -6.44 2.69
CA PHE A 43 13.73 -7.70 3.33
C PHE A 43 12.56 -8.69 3.21
N SER A 44 12.90 -9.96 3.34
CA SER A 44 11.93 -11.05 3.46
C SER A 44 12.31 -11.94 4.63
N VAL A 45 11.29 -12.37 5.36
CA VAL A 45 11.42 -13.39 6.40
C VAL A 45 10.29 -14.39 6.21
N LYS A 46 10.64 -15.67 6.14
CA LYS A 46 9.69 -16.77 6.19
C LYS A 46 9.93 -17.59 7.43
N ILE A 47 8.88 -17.83 8.21
CA ILE A 47 8.94 -18.56 9.47
C ILE A 47 7.86 -19.63 9.51
N ASN A 48 8.22 -20.82 9.99
CA ASN A 48 7.28 -21.89 10.30
C ASN A 48 7.33 -22.15 11.81
N PHE A 49 6.24 -21.89 12.51
CA PHE A 49 6.18 -21.99 13.98
C PHE A 49 4.86 -22.55 14.47
N ARG A 50 4.87 -23.11 15.69
CA ARG A 50 3.71 -23.64 16.40
C ARG A 50 3.55 -22.89 17.73
N PRO A 51 2.54 -22.04 17.90
CA PRO A 51 2.30 -21.35 19.16
C PRO A 51 1.60 -22.27 20.16
N ASP A 52 2.09 -22.32 21.40
CA ASP A 52 1.51 -23.13 22.48
C ASP A 52 0.67 -22.30 23.46
N ASN A 53 0.77 -20.97 23.36
CA ASN A 53 -0.02 -20.02 24.10
C ASN A 53 -0.45 -18.85 23.18
N VAL A 54 -1.65 -18.32 23.43
CA VAL A 54 -2.20 -17.17 22.70
C VAL A 54 -1.60 -15.84 23.14
N ASP A 55 -1.06 -15.77 24.36
CA ASP A 55 -0.82 -14.53 25.13
C ASP A 55 -1.71 -13.37 24.66
N GLY A 56 -3.01 -13.61 24.85
CA GLY A 56 -4.02 -12.59 24.78
C GLY A 56 -3.91 -11.72 26.01
N LEU A 57 -3.16 -10.64 25.92
CA LEU A 57 -3.39 -9.47 26.74
C LEU A 57 -3.32 -8.28 25.80
N ILE A 58 -4.20 -7.29 26.00
CA ILE A 58 -4.16 -6.00 25.29
C ILE A 58 -2.79 -5.30 25.46
N MET A 59 -1.91 -5.84 26.32
CA MET A 59 -0.57 -5.36 26.58
C MET A 59 0.56 -6.38 26.40
N TYR A 60 0.33 -7.67 26.14
CA TYR A 60 1.43 -8.62 25.90
C TYR A 60 1.37 -9.10 24.45
N ALA A 61 2.27 -8.58 23.62
CA ALA A 61 2.59 -9.20 22.34
C ALA A 61 3.64 -10.27 22.61
N GLY A 62 3.40 -11.51 22.16
CA GLY A 62 4.39 -12.57 22.17
C GLY A 62 5.37 -12.34 21.03
N MET A 63 6.58 -11.89 21.35
CA MET A 63 7.60 -11.58 20.36
C MET A 63 8.11 -12.85 19.69
N ILE A 64 7.81 -13.02 18.41
CA ILE A 64 8.39 -14.09 17.60
C ILE A 64 9.76 -13.64 17.08
N LEU A 65 9.85 -12.41 16.58
CA LEU A 65 11.06 -11.88 15.97
C LEU A 65 11.18 -10.38 16.23
N TYR A 66 12.38 -9.92 16.59
CA TYR A 66 12.69 -8.49 16.73
C TYR A 66 14.11 -8.15 16.28
N ASN A 67 14.25 -7.05 15.56
CA ASN A 67 15.55 -6.46 15.26
C ASN A 67 15.40 -4.93 15.35
N GLY A 68 16.28 -4.25 16.10
CA GLY A 68 16.23 -2.81 16.29
C GLY A 68 17.54 -2.08 16.00
N GLN A 69 17.59 -0.82 16.42
CA GLN A 69 18.75 0.06 16.36
C GLN A 69 19.15 0.58 17.75
N ARG A 70 20.44 0.52 18.11
CA ARG A 70 20.94 0.98 19.42
C ARG A 70 20.81 2.49 19.60
N ARG A 71 20.18 2.87 20.73
CA ARG A 71 20.29 4.13 21.52
C ARG A 71 19.27 5.28 21.40
N THR A 72 18.15 5.17 20.70
CA THR A 72 17.08 6.20 20.85
C THR A 72 15.68 5.62 20.87
N THR A 73 14.82 6.14 21.74
CA THR A 73 13.36 5.98 21.63
C THR A 73 12.93 6.60 20.29
N GLY A 74 12.29 5.80 19.42
CA GLY A 74 11.92 6.21 18.05
C GLY A 74 12.89 5.78 16.94
N ALA A 75 13.72 4.76 17.18
CA ALA A 75 14.68 4.22 16.20
C ALA A 75 14.07 3.12 15.32
N ASP A 76 14.72 2.84 14.18
CA ASP A 76 14.30 1.86 13.20
C ASP A 76 14.17 0.46 13.82
N PHE A 77 13.05 -0.20 13.57
CA PHE A 77 12.84 -1.56 14.06
C PHE A 77 11.92 -2.37 13.18
N ILE A 78 12.03 -3.69 13.34
CA ILE A 78 11.02 -4.64 12.88
C ILE A 78 10.59 -5.50 14.06
N SER A 79 9.32 -5.88 14.05
CA SER A 79 8.80 -6.85 15.00
C SER A 79 7.70 -7.69 14.40
N LEU A 80 7.77 -9.00 14.62
CA LEU A 80 6.72 -9.95 14.33
C LEU A 80 6.29 -10.59 15.64
N GLY A 81 4.98 -10.64 15.89
CA GLY A 81 4.46 -11.27 17.10
C GLY A 81 3.00 -11.64 17.00
N LEU A 82 2.53 -12.34 18.01
CA LEU A 82 1.10 -12.60 18.22
C LEU A 82 0.54 -11.55 19.15
N VAL A 83 -0.51 -10.85 18.71
CA VAL A 83 -1.25 -9.88 19.50
C VAL A 83 -2.70 -10.35 19.56
N SER A 84 -3.16 -10.74 20.74
CA SER A 84 -4.51 -11.29 20.93
C SER A 84 -4.80 -12.48 19.99
N GLY A 85 -3.84 -13.40 19.87
CA GLY A 85 -3.96 -14.58 18.99
C GLY A 85 -3.89 -14.29 17.48
N ARG A 86 -3.72 -13.04 17.05
CA ARG A 86 -3.59 -12.69 15.62
C ARG A 86 -2.15 -12.33 15.30
N LEU A 87 -1.69 -12.67 14.11
CA LEU A 87 -0.38 -12.28 13.64
C LEU A 87 -0.33 -10.77 13.44
N GLU A 88 0.70 -10.13 13.97
CA GLU A 88 0.96 -8.71 13.75
C GLU A 88 2.42 -8.48 13.40
N PHE A 89 2.64 -7.80 12.28
CA PHE A 89 3.92 -7.34 11.80
C PHE A 89 3.97 -5.81 11.91
N ARG A 90 4.99 -5.30 12.59
CA ARG A 90 5.27 -3.86 12.70
C ARG A 90 6.66 -3.57 12.21
N PHE A 91 6.82 -2.42 11.59
CA PHE A 91 8.13 -1.87 11.30
C PHE A 91 8.08 -0.35 11.33
N ASP A 92 9.14 0.28 11.83
CA ASP A 92 9.34 1.72 11.74
C ASP A 92 10.68 1.98 11.04
N VAL A 93 10.66 2.95 10.13
CA VAL A 93 11.76 3.35 9.24
C VAL A 93 12.17 4.80 9.53
N GLY A 94 11.73 5.35 10.65
CA GLY A 94 12.09 6.69 11.15
C GLY A 94 11.08 7.79 10.84
N SER A 95 10.00 7.50 10.09
CA SER A 95 8.91 8.47 9.82
C SER A 95 7.51 8.00 10.21
N GLY A 96 7.40 6.87 10.90
CA GLY A 96 6.14 6.39 11.43
C GLY A 96 5.93 4.90 11.20
N MET A 97 5.63 4.21 12.29
CA MET A 97 5.36 2.78 12.36
C MET A 97 4.25 2.32 11.40
N ALA A 98 4.55 1.33 10.56
CA ALA A 98 3.58 0.47 9.92
C ALA A 98 3.08 -0.58 10.92
N THR A 99 1.79 -0.90 10.86
CA THR A 99 1.22 -2.06 11.54
C THR A 99 0.33 -2.81 10.55
N ILE A 100 0.69 -4.07 10.32
CA ILE A 100 0.05 -5.01 9.42
C ILE A 100 -0.41 -6.18 10.28
N ARG A 101 -1.71 -6.46 10.29
CA ARG A 101 -2.29 -7.47 11.17
C ARG A 101 -3.19 -8.38 10.39
N ASP A 102 -3.02 -9.69 10.58
CA ASP A 102 -3.86 -10.68 9.93
C ASP A 102 -5.27 -10.68 10.55
N PRO A 103 -6.34 -10.68 9.74
CA PRO A 103 -7.71 -10.67 10.23
C PRO A 103 -8.18 -12.04 10.73
N ASN A 104 -7.34 -13.07 10.73
CA ASN A 104 -7.66 -14.39 11.28
C ASN A 104 -6.79 -14.69 12.51
N PRO A 105 -7.36 -15.29 13.57
CA PRO A 105 -6.57 -15.82 14.68
C PRO A 105 -5.72 -17.01 14.23
N ILE A 106 -4.48 -17.07 14.71
CA ILE A 106 -3.57 -18.21 14.58
C ILE A 106 -4.02 -19.31 15.54
N LYS A 107 -4.04 -20.56 15.07
CA LYS A 107 -4.45 -21.71 15.88
C LYS A 107 -3.32 -22.12 16.80
N LEU A 108 -3.66 -22.45 18.04
CA LEU A 108 -2.68 -22.99 18.98
C LEU A 108 -2.42 -24.47 18.73
N GLY A 109 -1.17 -24.88 18.96
CA GLY A 109 -0.73 -26.26 18.84
C GLY A 109 -0.62 -26.77 17.41
N GLU A 110 -0.75 -25.93 16.38
CA GLU A 110 -0.58 -26.28 14.96
C GLU A 110 0.56 -25.46 14.34
N PHE A 111 1.29 -26.04 13.38
CA PHE A 111 2.31 -25.29 12.64
C PHE A 111 1.67 -24.36 11.62
N HIS A 112 2.11 -23.10 11.63
CA HIS A 112 1.73 -22.07 10.69
C HIS A 112 2.96 -21.59 9.91
N THR A 113 2.77 -21.31 8.63
CA THR A 113 3.82 -20.74 7.75
C THR A 113 3.49 -19.30 7.46
N ILE A 114 4.42 -18.41 7.79
CA ILE A 114 4.23 -16.97 7.70
C ILE A 114 5.34 -16.38 6.87
N GLU A 115 4.96 -15.59 5.88
CA GLU A 115 5.88 -14.86 5.02
C GLU A 115 5.66 -13.38 5.21
N VAL A 116 6.72 -12.69 5.60
CA VAL A 116 6.74 -11.25 5.79
C VAL A 116 7.67 -10.65 4.77
N HIS A 117 7.17 -9.66 4.05
CA HIS A 117 7.95 -8.93 3.07
C HIS A 117 7.82 -7.44 3.30
N ARG A 118 8.93 -6.75 3.07
CA ARG A 118 8.98 -5.29 3.03
C ARG A 118 9.73 -4.86 1.78
N ASN A 119 9.20 -3.87 1.07
CA ASN A 119 9.86 -3.13 0.02
C ASN A 119 9.59 -1.63 0.19
N LEU A 120 10.64 -0.87 0.49
CA LEU A 120 10.61 0.54 0.85
C LEU A 120 9.65 0.78 2.02
N THR A 121 8.59 1.56 1.84
CA THR A 121 7.59 1.78 2.88
C THR A 121 6.50 0.72 2.89
N GLN A 122 6.37 -0.08 1.84
CA GLN A 122 5.32 -1.10 1.74
C GLN A 122 5.79 -2.39 2.40
N GLY A 123 4.89 -3.05 3.10
CA GLY A 123 5.07 -4.42 3.56
C GLY A 123 3.78 -5.21 3.42
N TYR A 124 3.91 -6.53 3.52
CA TYR A 124 2.78 -7.42 3.58
C TYR A 124 3.12 -8.66 4.41
N ILE A 125 2.06 -9.31 4.88
CA ILE A 125 2.12 -10.62 5.52
C ILE A 125 1.27 -11.60 4.71
N ILE A 126 1.75 -12.84 4.58
CA ILE A 126 1.01 -13.97 4.06
C ILE A 126 0.99 -15.03 5.16
N VAL A 127 -0.19 -15.54 5.50
CA VAL A 127 -0.38 -16.59 6.50
C VAL A 127 -0.91 -17.83 5.80
N ASP A 128 -0.21 -18.95 5.97
CA ASP A 128 -0.56 -20.27 5.42
C ASP A 128 -0.87 -20.30 3.91
N GLY A 129 -0.22 -19.41 3.14
CA GLY A 129 -0.40 -19.30 1.70
C GLY A 129 -1.69 -18.60 1.26
N GLY A 130 -2.40 -17.93 2.19
CA GLY A 130 -3.57 -17.11 1.88
C GLY A 130 -3.24 -15.77 1.19
N GLU A 131 -4.27 -14.91 1.09
CA GLU A 131 -4.13 -13.59 0.47
C GLU A 131 -3.19 -12.66 1.26
N PRO A 132 -2.36 -11.84 0.57
CA PRO A 132 -1.43 -10.93 1.24
C PRO A 132 -2.17 -9.77 1.91
N VAL A 133 -1.95 -9.61 3.22
CA VAL A 133 -2.42 -8.43 3.96
C VAL A 133 -1.35 -7.36 3.90
N ASN A 134 -1.67 -6.25 3.23
CA ASN A 134 -0.74 -5.16 2.95
C ASN A 134 -0.76 -4.07 4.03
N GLY A 135 0.34 -3.35 4.17
CA GLY A 135 0.39 -2.09 4.89
C GLY A 135 1.63 -1.29 4.56
N THR A 136 1.62 -0.01 4.93
CA THR A 136 2.66 0.93 4.52
C THR A 136 3.10 1.76 5.74
N SER A 137 4.41 1.90 5.92
CA SER A 137 4.98 2.84 6.89
C SER A 137 4.77 4.27 6.42
N GLN A 138 4.50 5.16 7.35
CA GLN A 138 4.13 6.52 7.04
C GLN A 138 5.39 7.39 6.84
N GLY A 139 5.25 8.47 6.08
CA GLY A 139 6.29 9.45 5.81
C GLY A 139 7.35 9.07 4.76
N LYS A 140 8.44 9.86 4.70
CA LYS A 140 9.38 9.87 3.56
C LYS A 140 10.58 8.93 3.72
N PHE A 141 10.83 8.40 4.92
CA PHE A 141 11.97 7.52 5.13
C PHE A 141 11.67 6.12 4.60
N GLN A 142 12.61 5.58 3.85
CA GLN A 142 12.53 4.26 3.20
C GLN A 142 13.67 3.34 3.64
N GLY A 143 14.59 3.84 4.46
CA GLY A 143 15.70 3.11 5.02
C GLY A 143 15.27 2.40 6.29
N LEU A 144 15.72 1.17 6.47
CA LEU A 144 15.59 0.44 7.74
C LEU A 144 17.00 0.10 8.20
N ASP A 145 17.51 0.87 9.14
CA ASP A 145 18.85 0.76 9.70
C ASP A 145 18.86 -0.13 10.94
N LEU A 146 18.87 -1.44 10.71
CA LEU A 146 19.04 -2.44 11.77
C LEU A 146 20.53 -2.57 12.12
N ASN A 147 20.87 -2.34 13.38
CA ASN A 147 22.26 -2.49 13.87
C ASN A 147 22.37 -3.27 15.19
N GLU A 148 21.24 -3.72 15.74
CA GLU A 148 21.19 -4.69 16.83
C GLU A 148 21.17 -6.12 16.31
N ASP A 149 21.47 -7.05 17.21
CA ASP A 149 21.25 -8.47 16.96
C ASP A 149 19.76 -8.76 16.72
N LEU A 150 19.51 -9.81 15.96
CA LEU A 150 18.17 -10.33 15.71
C LEU A 150 17.78 -11.26 16.87
N TYR A 151 16.68 -10.96 17.54
CA TYR A 151 16.17 -11.78 18.64
C TYR A 151 14.99 -12.61 18.15
N LEU A 152 15.04 -13.91 18.42
CA LEU A 152 13.99 -14.86 18.08
C LEU A 152 13.38 -15.47 19.34
N GLY A 153 12.06 -15.56 19.38
CA GLY A 153 11.28 -16.20 20.44
C GLY A 153 11.14 -15.40 21.74
N GLY A 154 12.07 -14.50 22.05
CA GLY A 154 11.96 -13.62 23.23
C GLY A 154 13.04 -12.55 23.26
N TYR A 155 13.03 -11.69 24.28
CA TYR A 155 13.97 -10.57 24.42
C TYR A 155 14.55 -10.48 25.84
N PRO A 156 15.82 -10.07 26.02
CA PRO A 156 16.45 -10.00 27.35
C PRO A 156 15.78 -9.01 28.32
N ASN A 157 15.22 -7.90 27.82
CA ASN A 157 14.62 -6.87 28.67
C ASN A 157 13.45 -6.12 28.01
N TYR A 158 12.22 -6.53 28.32
CA TYR A 158 10.99 -5.97 27.74
C TYR A 158 10.66 -4.53 28.15
N THR A 159 11.27 -4.00 29.23
CA THR A 159 11.02 -2.61 29.66
C THR A 159 11.45 -1.59 28.58
N VAL A 160 12.45 -1.94 27.76
CA VAL A 160 12.94 -1.12 26.65
C VAL A 160 12.00 -1.21 25.45
N LEU A 161 11.49 -2.42 25.13
CA LEU A 161 10.63 -2.66 23.97
C LEU A 161 9.19 -2.16 24.14
N THR A 162 8.71 -2.06 25.38
CA THR A 162 7.35 -1.60 25.67
C THR A 162 7.09 -0.20 25.10
N LYS A 163 8.11 0.67 25.08
CA LYS A 163 8.00 2.04 24.55
C LYS A 163 8.09 2.13 23.03
N THR A 164 8.70 1.14 22.36
CA THR A 164 9.03 1.20 20.92
C THR A 164 8.10 0.31 20.09
N ALA A 165 7.93 -0.96 20.49
CA ALA A 165 7.18 -1.95 19.73
C ALA A 165 5.87 -2.38 20.42
N GLY A 166 5.62 -1.94 21.66
CA GLY A 166 4.44 -2.34 22.44
C GLY A 166 4.45 -3.82 22.86
N ILE A 167 5.63 -4.44 22.85
CA ILE A 167 5.86 -5.86 23.14
C ILE A 167 6.26 -6.03 24.60
N LYS A 168 5.64 -7.00 25.29
CA LYS A 168 5.85 -7.20 26.73
C LYS A 168 6.12 -8.66 27.15
N SER A 169 5.91 -9.65 26.27
CA SER A 169 6.27 -11.05 26.52
C SER A 169 6.96 -11.69 25.31
N GLY A 170 7.49 -12.89 25.51
CA GLY A 170 8.09 -13.70 24.46
C GLY A 170 7.09 -14.67 23.85
N PHE A 171 7.42 -15.19 22.69
CA PHE A 171 6.73 -16.32 22.09
C PHE A 171 6.93 -17.59 22.93
N VAL A 172 5.85 -18.34 23.12
CA VAL A 172 5.84 -19.67 23.73
C VAL A 172 5.42 -20.69 22.68
N GLY A 173 6.32 -21.63 22.39
CA GLY A 173 6.08 -22.64 21.36
C GLY A 173 7.34 -23.03 20.59
N CYS A 174 7.16 -23.70 19.45
CA CYS A 174 8.23 -24.25 18.64
C CYS A 174 8.44 -23.46 17.34
N ILE A 175 9.70 -23.34 16.90
CA ILE A 175 10.03 -22.78 15.57
C ILE A 175 10.75 -23.86 14.75
N ARG A 176 10.10 -24.34 13.69
CA ARG A 176 10.60 -25.42 12.82
C ARG A 176 11.54 -24.91 11.73
N GLN A 177 11.25 -23.74 11.19
CA GLN A 177 12.00 -23.17 10.09
C GLN A 177 12.04 -21.66 10.19
N LEU A 178 13.20 -21.08 9.88
CA LEU A 178 13.39 -19.65 9.70
C LEU A 178 14.25 -19.44 8.45
N VAL A 179 13.75 -18.64 7.51
CA VAL A 179 14.44 -18.24 6.29
C VAL A 179 14.48 -16.72 6.27
N ILE A 180 15.68 -16.15 6.16
CA ILE A 180 15.89 -14.70 6.14
C ILE A 180 16.57 -14.37 4.81
N GLN A 181 15.93 -13.52 4.00
CA GLN A 181 16.43 -13.13 2.68
C GLN A 181 16.76 -14.31 1.75
N GLY A 182 15.97 -15.38 1.83
CA GLY A 182 16.16 -16.60 1.04
C GLY A 182 17.16 -17.61 1.63
N GLU A 183 17.90 -17.24 2.67
CA GLU A 183 18.86 -18.12 3.34
C GLU A 183 18.21 -18.78 4.56
N GLU A 184 18.27 -20.11 4.63
CA GLU A 184 17.73 -20.87 5.76
C GLU A 184 18.68 -20.79 6.97
N VAL A 185 18.13 -20.36 8.11
CA VAL A 185 18.85 -20.35 9.37
C VAL A 185 18.88 -21.77 9.93
N ILE A 186 20.09 -22.34 10.04
CA ILE A 186 20.30 -23.66 10.64
C ILE A 186 20.58 -23.50 12.13
N PHE A 187 19.67 -23.98 12.97
CA PHE A 187 19.84 -24.02 14.43
C PHE A 187 20.87 -25.11 14.78
N LYS A 188 22.15 -24.78 14.84
CA LYS A 188 23.22 -25.68 15.32
C LYS A 188 23.54 -25.35 16.77
N ASP A 189 23.71 -26.38 17.61
CA ASP A 189 24.15 -26.28 19.01
C ASP A 189 23.53 -25.09 19.77
N LEU A 190 22.29 -25.27 20.26
CA LEU A 190 21.55 -24.28 21.08
C LEU A 190 22.40 -23.72 22.24
N ALA A 191 23.46 -24.40 22.67
CA ALA A 191 24.34 -24.01 23.76
C ALA A 191 25.14 -22.70 23.57
N ARG A 192 25.33 -22.18 22.34
CA ARG A 192 26.29 -21.07 22.12
C ARG A 192 25.68 -19.66 22.01
N SER A 193 24.38 -19.55 21.74
CA SER A 193 23.68 -18.25 21.60
C SER A 193 22.18 -18.29 21.98
N SER A 194 21.79 -19.25 22.82
CA SER A 194 20.44 -19.34 23.38
C SER A 194 20.42 -19.12 24.88
N THR A 195 19.33 -18.55 25.38
CA THR A 195 19.00 -18.50 26.81
C THR A 195 17.65 -19.18 26.98
N GLY A 196 17.53 -20.16 27.87
CA GLY A 196 16.25 -20.82 28.18
C GLY A 196 15.57 -21.57 27.03
N VAL A 197 16.28 -21.90 25.95
CA VAL A 197 15.74 -22.62 24.77
C VAL A 197 16.07 -24.10 24.85
N THR A 198 15.07 -24.95 24.63
CA THR A 198 15.22 -26.42 24.58
C THR A 198 14.83 -26.95 23.19
N ASN A 199 14.87 -28.26 22.99
CA ASN A 199 14.26 -28.87 21.82
C ASN A 199 12.73 -28.91 21.95
N CYS A 200 12.03 -28.84 20.82
CA CYS A 200 10.59 -29.01 20.75
C CYS A 200 10.19 -30.41 21.20
N PRO A 201 9.27 -30.53 22.17
CA PRO A 201 8.93 -31.83 22.74
C PRO A 201 8.17 -32.70 21.74
N THR A 202 8.26 -34.00 21.95
CA THR A 202 7.53 -35.09 21.28
C THR A 202 6.73 -35.87 22.31
N CYS A 203 5.92 -36.85 21.90
CA CYS A 203 5.21 -37.67 22.90
C CYS A 203 6.13 -38.47 23.84
N LYS A 204 7.39 -38.71 23.46
CA LYS A 204 8.39 -39.35 24.34
C LYS A 204 8.75 -38.49 25.55
N ASP A 205 8.60 -37.17 25.42
CA ASP A 205 8.90 -36.20 26.49
C ASP A 205 7.71 -36.02 27.46
N HIS A 206 6.61 -36.75 27.26
CA HIS A 206 5.37 -36.65 28.04
C HIS A 206 4.87 -35.20 28.20
N PRO A 207 4.68 -34.44 27.10
CA PRO A 207 4.36 -33.02 27.17
C PRO A 207 2.95 -32.71 27.68
N CYS A 208 2.02 -33.68 27.60
CA CYS A 208 0.65 -33.49 28.02
C CYS A 208 0.50 -33.59 29.54
N GLN A 209 0.14 -32.47 30.17
CA GLN A 209 -0.05 -32.36 31.61
C GLN A 209 -1.45 -32.80 32.04
N ASN A 210 -1.67 -32.88 33.36
CA ASN A 210 -2.99 -33.09 33.98
C ASN A 210 -3.75 -34.33 33.49
N GLY A 211 -3.03 -35.41 33.14
CA GLY A 211 -3.61 -36.66 32.65
C GLY A 211 -4.05 -36.62 31.17
N GLY A 212 -3.58 -35.65 30.39
CA GLY A 212 -3.81 -35.61 28.95
C GLY A 212 -3.15 -36.76 28.20
N SER A 213 -3.84 -37.26 27.17
CA SER A 213 -3.30 -38.31 26.30
C SER A 213 -2.51 -37.70 25.13
N CYS A 214 -1.29 -38.17 24.90
CA CYS A 214 -0.42 -37.72 23.81
C CYS A 214 -0.53 -38.63 22.58
N ALA A 215 -0.64 -38.05 21.40
CA ALA A 215 -0.50 -38.75 20.13
C ALA A 215 0.48 -38.00 19.21
N ASP A 216 1.33 -38.75 18.48
CA ASP A 216 2.22 -38.16 17.48
C ASP A 216 1.40 -37.54 16.34
N SER A 217 1.90 -36.44 15.77
CA SER A 217 1.20 -35.66 14.74
C SER A 217 2.18 -35.06 13.76
N GLU A 218 2.00 -35.29 12.45
CA GLU A 218 2.85 -34.65 11.44
C GLU A 218 2.63 -33.12 11.37
N ALA A 219 1.42 -32.66 11.69
CA ALA A 219 1.02 -31.26 11.64
C ALA A 219 1.48 -30.45 12.86
N SER A 220 1.90 -31.11 13.94
CA SER A 220 2.22 -30.45 15.21
C SER A 220 3.31 -31.12 16.04
N LEU A 221 4.03 -32.13 15.53
CA LEU A 221 4.90 -33.08 16.24
C LEU A 221 4.15 -33.99 17.23
N TYR A 222 3.32 -33.42 18.09
CA TYR A 222 2.41 -34.13 18.96
C TYR A 222 1.10 -33.36 19.11
N LYS A 223 0.07 -34.03 19.60
CA LYS A 223 -1.21 -33.45 19.94
C LYS A 223 -1.68 -34.00 21.28
N CYS A 224 -2.00 -33.11 22.21
CA CYS A 224 -2.59 -33.48 23.48
C CYS A 224 -4.11 -33.50 23.40
N SER A 225 -4.71 -34.60 23.86
CA SER A 225 -6.15 -34.68 24.15
C SER A 225 -6.37 -34.36 25.61
N CYS A 226 -6.88 -33.15 25.89
CA CYS A 226 -7.04 -32.67 27.25
C CYS A 226 -8.29 -33.22 27.94
N PRO A 227 -8.19 -33.66 29.21
CA PRO A 227 -9.36 -34.03 29.99
C PRO A 227 -10.27 -32.82 30.23
N ARG A 228 -11.54 -33.08 30.56
CA ARG A 228 -12.50 -32.01 30.86
C ARG A 228 -11.98 -31.10 31.98
N GLY A 229 -12.04 -29.79 31.75
CA GLY A 229 -11.59 -28.76 32.69
C GLY A 229 -10.14 -28.27 32.48
N PHE A 230 -9.40 -28.88 31.54
CA PHE A 230 -8.06 -28.45 31.14
C PHE A 230 -8.02 -28.00 29.68
N THR A 231 -7.07 -27.12 29.39
CA THR A 231 -6.85 -26.51 28.07
C THR A 231 -5.39 -26.10 27.87
N GLY A 232 -5.09 -25.52 26.71
CA GLY A 232 -3.73 -25.27 26.23
C GLY A 232 -3.22 -26.43 25.36
N SER A 233 -2.17 -26.19 24.58
CA SER A 233 -1.60 -27.22 23.71
C SER A 233 -1.00 -28.40 24.49
N ASN A 234 -0.66 -28.19 25.76
CA ASN A 234 -0.10 -29.17 26.69
C ASN A 234 -1.04 -29.52 27.84
N CYS A 235 -2.32 -29.11 27.78
CA CYS A 235 -3.29 -29.30 28.88
C CYS A 235 -2.86 -28.69 30.21
N GLN A 236 -1.98 -27.70 30.20
CA GLN A 236 -1.34 -27.11 31.37
C GLN A 236 -2.25 -26.11 32.11
N HIS A 237 -3.28 -25.60 31.44
CA HIS A 237 -4.14 -24.56 31.99
C HIS A 237 -5.53 -25.10 32.38
N HIS A 238 -6.12 -24.54 33.42
CA HIS A 238 -7.53 -24.74 33.71
C HIS A 238 -8.42 -23.91 32.77
N SER A 239 -9.42 -24.54 32.15
CA SER A 239 -10.33 -23.88 31.20
C SER A 239 -11.16 -22.75 31.82
N SER A 240 -11.33 -22.73 33.14
CA SER A 240 -12.00 -21.64 33.87
C SER A 240 -11.13 -20.39 34.05
N LEU A 241 -9.81 -20.53 33.94
CA LEU A 241 -8.84 -19.47 34.21
C LEU A 241 -8.16 -18.94 32.94
N HIS A 242 -8.21 -19.69 31.84
CA HIS A 242 -7.49 -19.36 30.61
C HIS A 242 -8.39 -19.49 29.37
N CYS A 243 -7.97 -18.81 28.31
CA CYS A 243 -8.56 -18.92 26.99
C CYS A 243 -8.52 -20.37 26.48
N HIS A 244 -9.66 -20.78 25.94
CA HIS A 244 -9.89 -22.07 25.30
C HIS A 244 -10.91 -21.89 24.17
N SER A 245 -11.10 -22.91 23.34
CA SER A 245 -11.98 -22.87 22.16
C SER A 245 -13.42 -22.46 22.46
N GLU A 246 -13.94 -22.74 23.66
CA GLU A 246 -15.32 -22.45 24.09
C GLU A 246 -15.41 -21.25 25.06
N ALA A 247 -14.29 -20.55 25.28
CA ALA A 247 -14.23 -19.40 26.19
C ALA A 247 -15.13 -18.27 25.70
N CYS A 248 -15.01 -17.95 24.41
CA CYS A 248 -15.73 -16.90 23.71
C CYS A 248 -16.53 -17.49 22.53
N GLY A 249 -17.48 -16.73 22.00
CA GLY A 249 -18.18 -17.07 20.77
C GLY A 249 -17.24 -17.15 19.55
N PRO A 250 -17.71 -17.75 18.44
CA PRO A 250 -16.90 -18.00 17.25
C PRO A 250 -16.30 -16.72 16.63
N ASP A 251 -17.04 -15.61 16.70
CA ASP A 251 -16.62 -14.29 16.20
C ASP A 251 -16.09 -13.41 17.33
N ALA A 252 -15.24 -13.95 18.20
CA ALA A 252 -14.68 -13.20 19.31
C ALA A 252 -13.24 -13.60 19.59
N THR A 253 -12.49 -12.65 20.12
CA THR A 253 -11.10 -12.88 20.50
C THR A 253 -11.01 -13.00 22.01
N CYS A 254 -10.57 -14.16 22.48
CA CYS A 254 -10.31 -14.40 23.89
C CYS A 254 -8.98 -13.77 24.32
N ILE A 255 -9.00 -13.11 25.47
CA ILE A 255 -7.86 -12.37 26.04
C ILE A 255 -7.73 -12.79 27.50
N ASN A 256 -6.65 -13.50 27.86
CA ASN A 256 -6.31 -13.80 29.26
C ASN A 256 -6.12 -12.52 30.08
N ARG A 257 -6.52 -12.53 31.34
CA ARG A 257 -6.33 -11.36 32.22
C ARG A 257 -4.88 -11.23 32.69
N PRO A 258 -4.38 -10.00 32.95
CA PRO A 258 -3.03 -9.78 33.46
C PRO A 258 -2.70 -10.53 34.75
N SER A 259 -3.70 -10.87 35.55
CA SER A 259 -3.55 -11.63 36.79
C SER A 259 -3.26 -13.12 36.59
N GLY A 260 -3.37 -13.64 35.36
CA GLY A 260 -3.36 -15.09 35.09
C GLY A 260 -4.62 -15.81 35.58
N LEU A 261 -5.61 -15.07 36.09
CA LEU A 261 -6.85 -15.59 36.65
C LEU A 261 -8.05 -15.08 35.85
N GLY A 262 -8.51 -15.89 34.91
CA GLY A 262 -9.67 -15.63 34.06
C GLY A 262 -9.30 -14.99 32.72
N TYR A 263 -10.33 -14.76 31.91
CA TYR A 263 -10.22 -14.19 30.57
C TYR A 263 -11.37 -13.22 30.29
N ASP A 264 -11.17 -12.34 29.31
CA ASP A 264 -12.17 -11.43 28.76
C ASP A 264 -12.33 -11.69 27.25
N CYS A 265 -13.55 -11.53 26.73
CA CYS A 265 -13.83 -11.69 25.31
C CYS A 265 -13.97 -10.32 24.64
N ARG A 266 -13.13 -10.03 23.65
CA ARG A 266 -13.30 -8.89 22.76
C ARG A 266 -14.21 -9.27 21.60
N CYS A 267 -15.34 -8.59 21.50
CA CYS A 267 -16.34 -8.86 20.48
C CYS A 267 -16.02 -8.14 19.16
N HIS A 268 -16.29 -8.79 18.03
CA HIS A 268 -16.38 -8.09 16.75
C HIS A 268 -17.60 -7.16 16.71
N LEU A 269 -17.61 -6.25 15.75
CA LEU A 269 -18.69 -5.27 15.58
C LEU A 269 -20.05 -5.98 15.48
N GLY A 270 -21.02 -5.50 16.26
CA GLY A 270 -22.38 -6.06 16.35
C GLY A 270 -22.55 -7.23 17.34
N LYS A 271 -21.47 -7.89 17.77
CA LYS A 271 -21.49 -8.92 18.83
C LYS A 271 -21.34 -8.28 20.21
N PHE A 272 -22.00 -8.85 21.22
CA PHE A 272 -21.94 -8.34 22.59
C PHE A 272 -22.17 -9.41 23.66
N GLY A 273 -21.99 -8.99 24.93
CA GLY A 273 -22.04 -9.87 26.11
C GLY A 273 -20.64 -10.34 26.53
N ASN A 274 -20.54 -10.89 27.74
CA ASN A 274 -19.27 -11.34 28.32
C ASN A 274 -18.53 -12.41 27.48
N LYS A 275 -19.28 -13.22 26.72
CA LYS A 275 -18.73 -14.21 25.78
C LYS A 275 -18.91 -13.85 24.31
N CYS A 276 -19.46 -12.66 23.99
CA CYS A 276 -19.71 -12.26 22.61
C CYS A 276 -20.60 -13.23 21.79
N THR A 277 -21.50 -13.95 22.46
CA THR A 277 -22.42 -14.91 21.83
C THR A 277 -23.75 -14.29 21.40
N LYS A 278 -24.03 -13.07 21.86
CA LYS A 278 -25.26 -12.33 21.51
C LYS A 278 -24.99 -11.35 20.37
N GLY A 279 -26.03 -11.07 19.59
CA GLY A 279 -25.94 -10.20 18.41
C GLY A 279 -25.39 -10.93 17.18
N GLU A 280 -25.22 -10.17 16.11
CA GLU A 280 -24.77 -10.67 14.81
C GLU A 280 -23.46 -9.98 14.40
N LEU A 281 -22.64 -10.67 13.62
CA LEU A 281 -21.41 -10.09 13.09
C LEU A 281 -21.77 -9.03 12.04
N VAL A 282 -21.27 -7.82 12.25
CA VAL A 282 -21.50 -6.68 11.35
C VAL A 282 -20.22 -6.37 10.58
N THR A 283 -20.29 -6.55 9.26
CA THR A 283 -19.22 -6.16 8.32
C THR A 283 -19.50 -4.83 7.62
N THR A 284 -20.78 -4.54 7.38
CA THR A 284 -21.26 -3.23 6.89
C THR A 284 -22.17 -2.61 7.94
N PRO A 285 -21.72 -1.59 8.67
CA PRO A 285 -22.51 -0.96 9.74
C PRO A 285 -23.69 -0.13 9.23
N LEU A 286 -24.84 -0.31 9.88
CA LEU A 286 -26.00 0.58 9.83
C LEU A 286 -26.03 1.43 11.11
N PHE A 287 -26.13 2.75 10.93
CA PHE A 287 -26.23 3.76 11.98
C PHE A 287 -27.68 4.25 12.11
N ASP A 288 -28.13 4.42 13.36
CA ASP A 288 -29.51 4.79 13.71
C ASP A 288 -29.81 6.30 13.70
N GLY A 289 -28.82 7.16 13.43
CA GLY A 289 -28.99 8.62 13.46
C GLY A 289 -29.12 9.25 14.85
N GLU A 290 -29.04 8.47 15.94
CA GLU A 290 -29.19 8.95 17.30
C GLU A 290 -27.94 8.72 18.15
N LYS A 291 -27.65 7.46 18.46
CA LYS A 291 -26.62 7.04 19.43
C LYS A 291 -25.54 6.17 18.80
N SER A 292 -25.72 5.81 17.53
CA SER A 292 -24.78 4.97 16.79
C SER A 292 -23.49 5.70 16.52
N TYR A 293 -22.37 5.07 16.87
CA TYR A 293 -21.06 5.50 16.43
C TYR A 293 -20.06 4.35 16.47
N ILE A 294 -18.99 4.48 15.68
CA ILE A 294 -17.79 3.66 15.80
C ILE A 294 -16.60 4.59 15.96
N ALA A 295 -15.78 4.32 16.97
CA ALA A 295 -14.57 5.07 17.26
C ALA A 295 -13.34 4.22 16.96
N TYR A 296 -12.39 4.79 16.24
CA TYR A 296 -11.09 4.20 15.92
C TYR A 296 -9.97 5.00 16.57
N PRO A 297 -8.75 4.44 16.67
CA PRO A 297 -7.60 5.20 17.13
C PRO A 297 -7.45 6.54 16.40
N PRO A 298 -6.94 7.60 17.08
CA PRO A 298 -6.70 8.89 16.46
C PRO A 298 -5.87 8.79 15.18
N LEU A 299 -6.19 9.64 14.20
CA LEU A 299 -5.44 9.71 12.95
C LEU A 299 -4.01 10.22 13.22
N THR A 300 -3.04 9.57 12.57
CA THR A 300 -1.62 9.94 12.66
C THR A 300 -1.12 10.42 11.30
N ILE A 301 -0.17 11.37 11.31
CA ILE A 301 0.57 11.79 10.10
C ILE A 301 -0.38 12.41 9.05
N ILE A 302 -1.26 13.28 9.54
CA ILE A 302 -2.26 13.99 8.74
C ILE A 302 -2.01 15.50 8.70
N HIS A 303 -0.87 15.98 9.22
CA HIS A 303 -0.58 17.41 9.40
C HIS A 303 -0.65 18.17 8.07
N ASP A 304 0.04 17.68 7.03
CA ASP A 304 0.05 18.34 5.72
C ASP A 304 -1.02 17.80 4.79
N ASP A 305 -1.27 16.49 4.78
CA ASP A 305 -2.17 15.85 3.83
C ASP A 305 -3.18 14.91 4.52
N LEU A 306 -4.42 14.91 4.04
CA LEU A 306 -5.47 13.99 4.46
C LEU A 306 -6.36 13.65 3.28
N ARG A 307 -6.50 12.36 2.97
CA ARG A 307 -7.50 11.82 2.05
C ARG A 307 -8.42 10.88 2.81
N VAL A 308 -9.71 11.18 2.80
CA VAL A 308 -10.76 10.34 3.38
C VAL A 308 -11.67 9.89 2.24
N GLU A 309 -11.86 8.59 2.16
CA GLU A 309 -12.75 7.99 1.18
C GLU A 309 -13.75 7.07 1.87
N LEU A 310 -15.04 7.26 1.57
CA LEU A 310 -16.14 6.58 2.23
C LEU A 310 -17.16 6.14 1.18
N GLU A 311 -17.59 4.89 1.25
CA GLU A 311 -18.86 4.44 0.67
C GLU A 311 -19.98 4.64 1.70
N PHE A 312 -21.13 5.15 1.28
CA PHE A 312 -22.24 5.41 2.18
C PHE A 312 -23.61 5.28 1.48
N LYS A 313 -24.62 4.85 2.24
CA LYS A 313 -26.03 4.74 1.83
C LYS A 313 -26.89 5.57 2.78
N PRO A 314 -27.19 6.85 2.48
CA PRO A 314 -27.86 7.74 3.41
C PRO A 314 -29.37 7.46 3.46
N LEU A 315 -29.97 7.40 4.65
CA LEU A 315 -31.43 7.32 4.82
C LEU A 315 -32.06 8.68 5.14
N GLN A 316 -31.24 9.64 5.57
CA GLN A 316 -31.66 11.01 5.88
C GLN A 316 -30.84 12.04 5.11
N ARG A 317 -31.42 13.22 4.95
CA ARG A 317 -30.78 14.37 4.27
C ARG A 317 -29.70 15.06 5.09
N ASN A 318 -29.64 14.81 6.40
CA ASN A 318 -28.69 15.44 7.31
C ASN A 318 -28.09 14.39 8.25
N GLY A 319 -26.79 14.48 8.51
CA GLY A 319 -26.12 13.53 9.42
C GLY A 319 -24.60 13.53 9.32
N LEU A 320 -23.91 13.45 10.45
CA LEU A 320 -22.44 13.38 10.53
C LEU A 320 -21.91 11.99 10.15
N MET A 321 -21.22 11.86 9.01
CA MET A 321 -20.66 10.59 8.55
C MET A 321 -19.27 10.30 9.11
N PHE A 322 -18.42 11.32 9.20
CA PHE A 322 -17.03 11.19 9.64
C PHE A 322 -16.62 12.41 10.47
N PHE A 323 -15.89 12.19 11.57
CA PHE A 323 -15.37 13.26 12.40
C PHE A 323 -14.05 12.91 13.08
N SER A 324 -13.14 13.89 13.14
CA SER A 324 -12.01 13.88 14.07
C SER A 324 -11.58 15.31 14.39
N GLY A 325 -11.22 15.57 15.65
CA GLY A 325 -10.96 16.91 16.17
C GLY A 325 -9.71 17.00 17.06
N GLY A 326 -9.29 18.22 17.33
CA GLY A 326 -8.21 18.58 18.24
C GLY A 326 -8.60 18.47 19.71
N LYS A 327 -7.66 18.76 20.61
CA LYS A 327 -7.95 18.94 22.04
C LYS A 327 -8.46 20.37 22.27
N LYS A 328 -9.35 20.52 23.26
CA LYS A 328 -9.93 21.80 23.70
C LYS A 328 -8.88 22.91 23.87
N MET A 329 -8.71 23.73 22.82
CA MET A 329 -7.93 24.97 22.76
C MET A 329 -8.86 26.10 22.29
N LYS A 330 -8.38 27.35 22.21
CA LYS A 330 -9.22 28.53 21.84
C LYS A 330 -9.88 28.42 20.45
N VAL A 331 -9.26 27.71 19.51
CA VAL A 331 -9.83 27.28 18.22
C VAL A 331 -9.35 25.84 18.03
N GLU A 332 -10.28 24.93 17.75
CA GLU A 332 -9.98 23.51 17.60
C GLU A 332 -9.86 23.16 16.12
N ASP A 333 -8.71 22.59 15.75
CA ASP A 333 -8.55 21.94 14.45
C ASP A 333 -9.53 20.78 14.36
N PHE A 334 -10.23 20.63 13.24
CA PHE A 334 -11.09 19.48 13.03
C PHE A 334 -11.29 19.19 11.56
N VAL A 335 -11.80 17.99 11.30
CA VAL A 335 -12.26 17.56 9.99
C VAL A 335 -13.59 16.82 10.16
N ALA A 336 -14.53 17.12 9.27
CA ALA A 336 -15.85 16.50 9.25
C ALA A 336 -16.31 16.25 7.80
N ILE A 337 -17.01 15.14 7.60
CA ILE A 337 -17.80 14.87 6.39
C ILE A 337 -19.22 14.59 6.83
N SER A 338 -20.17 15.35 6.28
CA SER A 338 -21.56 15.35 6.73
C SER A 338 -22.52 15.37 5.55
N MET A 339 -23.71 14.83 5.75
CA MET A 339 -24.87 15.12 4.92
C MET A 339 -25.49 16.44 5.38
N VAL A 340 -25.73 17.37 4.45
CA VAL A 340 -26.38 18.67 4.70
C VAL A 340 -27.40 18.93 3.59
N GLU A 341 -28.68 18.93 3.94
CA GLU A 341 -29.80 19.14 3.01
C GLU A 341 -29.76 18.22 1.76
N GLY A 342 -29.24 17.01 1.91
CA GLY A 342 -29.09 16.02 0.84
C GLY A 342 -27.79 16.13 0.05
N HIS A 343 -26.94 17.13 0.32
CA HIS A 343 -25.62 17.26 -0.27
C HIS A 343 -24.55 16.69 0.66
N VAL A 344 -23.41 16.31 0.11
CA VAL A 344 -22.24 15.91 0.90
C VAL A 344 -21.39 17.14 1.16
N GLU A 345 -21.11 17.41 2.42
CA GLU A 345 -20.28 18.52 2.87
C GLU A 345 -18.95 17.99 3.43
N PHE A 346 -17.84 18.53 2.96
CA PHE A 346 -16.50 18.35 3.54
C PHE A 346 -16.03 19.65 4.19
N ARG A 347 -15.80 19.60 5.50
CA ARG A 347 -15.49 20.76 6.33
C ARG A 347 -14.23 20.52 7.15
N TYR A 348 -13.32 21.47 7.15
CA TYR A 348 -12.12 21.41 8.01
C TYR A 348 -11.69 22.79 8.51
N GLU A 349 -11.05 22.83 9.67
CA GLU A 349 -10.50 24.01 10.33
C GLU A 349 -9.05 23.73 10.73
N LEU A 350 -8.16 24.69 10.48
CA LEU A 350 -6.71 24.59 10.72
C LEU A 350 -6.23 25.61 11.77
N GLY A 351 -7.16 26.22 12.52
CA GLY A 351 -6.89 27.18 13.59
C GLY A 351 -6.91 28.64 13.15
N THR A 352 -6.85 28.93 11.84
CA THR A 352 -6.90 30.31 11.31
C THR A 352 -7.97 30.52 10.24
N GLY A 353 -8.86 29.55 10.02
CA GLY A 353 -9.88 29.67 9.00
C GLY A 353 -10.48 28.33 8.55
N GLN A 354 -11.80 28.33 8.46
CA GLN A 354 -12.59 27.17 8.04
C GLN A 354 -12.76 27.12 6.51
N ALA A 355 -12.62 25.92 5.95
CA ALA A 355 -13.07 25.60 4.59
C ALA A 355 -14.32 24.71 4.63
N VAL A 356 -15.23 24.96 3.69
CA VAL A 356 -16.48 24.21 3.51
C VAL A 356 -16.68 23.91 2.03
N LEU A 357 -16.63 22.64 1.66
CA LEU A 357 -16.89 22.17 0.31
C LEU A 357 -18.23 21.44 0.33
N LEU A 358 -19.11 21.72 -0.63
CA LEU A 358 -20.44 21.12 -0.73
C LEU A 358 -20.58 20.50 -2.11
N SER A 359 -21.10 19.27 -2.20
CA SER A 359 -21.36 18.65 -3.50
C SER A 359 -22.34 19.51 -4.32
N PRO A 360 -22.18 19.64 -5.65
CA PRO A 360 -23.10 20.46 -6.46
C PRO A 360 -24.47 19.84 -6.64
N GLN A 361 -24.54 18.51 -6.56
CA GLN A 361 -25.77 17.74 -6.70
C GLN A 361 -26.07 17.02 -5.38
N PRO A 362 -27.36 16.93 -5.00
CA PRO A 362 -27.78 16.12 -3.87
C PRO A 362 -27.65 14.63 -4.22
N VAL A 363 -27.32 13.83 -3.22
CA VAL A 363 -27.27 12.37 -3.35
C VAL A 363 -28.65 11.75 -3.15
N SER A 364 -28.84 10.55 -3.67
CA SER A 364 -30.11 9.83 -3.56
C SER A 364 -30.17 9.09 -2.22
N LEU A 365 -31.30 9.21 -1.53
CA LEU A 365 -31.52 8.45 -0.29
C LEU A 365 -31.74 6.97 -0.62
N GLY A 366 -31.26 6.09 0.27
CA GLY A 366 -31.39 4.64 0.13
C GLY A 366 -30.48 4.03 -0.94
N GLN A 367 -29.58 4.79 -1.56
CA GLN A 367 -28.65 4.29 -2.57
C GLN A 367 -27.19 4.45 -2.14
N TRP A 368 -26.32 3.56 -2.60
CA TRP A 368 -24.89 3.67 -2.35
C TRP A 368 -24.25 4.78 -3.18
N HIS A 369 -23.41 5.55 -2.51
CA HIS A 369 -22.59 6.63 -3.06
C HIS A 369 -21.16 6.50 -2.55
N ARG A 370 -20.21 7.11 -3.24
CA ARG A 370 -18.80 7.19 -2.83
C ARG A 370 -18.36 8.63 -2.75
N VAL A 371 -17.81 9.04 -1.62
CA VAL A 371 -17.19 10.36 -1.45
C VAL A 371 -15.68 10.22 -1.31
N VAL A 372 -14.96 11.11 -1.99
CA VAL A 372 -13.53 11.34 -1.85
C VAL A 372 -13.33 12.78 -1.38
N ALA A 373 -12.84 12.95 -0.17
CA ALA A 373 -12.50 14.24 0.42
C ALA A 373 -10.99 14.32 0.67
N GLU A 374 -10.32 15.28 0.05
CA GLU A 374 -8.87 15.46 0.17
C GLU A 374 -8.54 16.85 0.67
N ARG A 375 -7.49 16.93 1.47
CA ARG A 375 -6.86 18.17 1.89
C ARG A 375 -5.36 18.03 1.68
N ASN A 376 -4.77 18.97 0.96
CA ASN A 376 -3.32 19.17 0.87
C ASN A 376 -3.01 20.57 1.37
N LYS A 377 -2.37 20.65 2.53
CA LYS A 377 -2.14 21.88 3.30
C LYS A 377 -3.44 22.65 3.48
N LYS A 378 -3.62 23.73 2.73
CA LYS A 378 -4.80 24.58 2.81
C LYS A 378 -5.85 24.25 1.76
N ASP A 379 -5.51 23.46 0.75
CA ASP A 379 -6.37 23.22 -0.40
C ASP A 379 -7.19 21.96 -0.19
N GLY A 380 -8.51 22.13 -0.20
CA GLY A 380 -9.49 21.06 -0.10
C GLY A 380 -10.05 20.70 -1.47
N HIS A 381 -10.32 19.40 -1.65
CA HIS A 381 -10.97 18.82 -2.82
C HIS A 381 -12.09 17.88 -2.35
N LEU A 382 -13.25 17.95 -3.00
CA LEU A 382 -14.38 17.07 -2.71
C LEU A 382 -14.94 16.53 -4.03
N ARG A 383 -15.08 15.20 -4.12
CA ARG A 383 -15.76 14.53 -5.23
C ARG A 383 -16.75 13.53 -4.69
N VAL A 384 -17.95 13.53 -5.25
CA VAL A 384 -19.00 12.54 -4.97
C VAL A 384 -19.28 11.78 -6.26
N ASP A 385 -19.25 10.46 -6.18
CA ASP A 385 -19.39 9.53 -7.30
C ASP A 385 -18.44 9.89 -8.48
N GLN A 386 -18.99 9.95 -9.70
CA GLN A 386 -18.29 10.43 -10.90
C GLN A 386 -18.56 11.92 -11.19
N GLY A 387 -19.03 12.67 -10.17
CA GLY A 387 -19.34 14.09 -10.28
C GLY A 387 -18.10 14.99 -10.40
N PRO A 388 -18.31 16.30 -10.60
CA PRO A 388 -17.24 17.28 -10.65
C PRO A 388 -16.47 17.35 -9.32
N VAL A 389 -15.21 17.78 -9.40
CA VAL A 389 -14.36 18.01 -8.22
C VAL A 389 -14.53 19.44 -7.74
N GLU A 390 -15.07 19.60 -6.54
CA GLU A 390 -15.17 20.88 -5.85
C GLU A 390 -13.87 21.22 -5.17
N LYS A 391 -13.46 22.50 -5.24
CA LYS A 391 -12.18 22.98 -4.69
C LYS A 391 -12.40 24.18 -3.79
N ARG A 392 -11.71 24.21 -2.64
CA ARG A 392 -11.69 25.38 -1.75
C ARG A 392 -10.43 25.41 -0.90
N THR A 393 -9.84 26.59 -0.77
CA THR A 393 -8.70 26.85 0.12
C THR A 393 -9.17 27.43 1.44
N SER A 394 -8.66 26.92 2.57
CA SER A 394 -8.93 27.50 3.89
C SER A 394 -8.36 28.92 4.03
N PRO A 395 -9.03 29.85 4.73
CA PRO A 395 -8.49 31.17 5.00
C PRO A 395 -7.36 31.14 6.05
N GLY A 396 -6.59 32.23 6.13
CA GLY A 396 -5.53 32.39 7.14
C GLY A 396 -4.17 31.80 6.76
N LYS A 397 -3.26 31.67 7.74
CA LYS A 397 -1.86 31.26 7.53
C LYS A 397 -1.57 29.80 7.90
N ALA A 398 -2.40 29.19 8.74
CA ALA A 398 -2.19 27.82 9.18
C ALA A 398 -2.42 26.82 8.03
N GLN A 399 -1.57 25.80 8.01
CA GLN A 399 -1.57 24.74 6.98
C GLN A 399 -1.65 23.34 7.60
N GLY A 400 -1.35 23.22 8.90
CA GLY A 400 -1.31 21.99 9.64
C GLY A 400 -2.67 21.62 10.22
N LEU A 401 -3.03 20.34 10.16
CA LEU A 401 -4.19 19.78 10.85
C LEU A 401 -3.71 18.99 12.09
N ASN A 402 -4.08 19.43 13.30
CA ASN A 402 -3.63 18.85 14.57
C ASN A 402 -4.79 18.23 15.38
N ILE A 403 -5.26 17.06 14.94
CA ILE A 403 -6.33 16.31 15.60
C ILE A 403 -5.78 15.24 16.54
N HIS A 404 -6.50 14.98 17.63
CA HIS A 404 -6.08 14.08 18.71
C HIS A 404 -7.22 13.20 19.23
N THR A 405 -8.48 13.53 18.92
CA THR A 405 -9.61 12.67 19.29
C THR A 405 -9.57 11.37 18.46
N PRO A 406 -10.30 10.33 18.90
CA PRO A 406 -10.62 9.20 18.04
C PRO A 406 -11.16 9.66 16.68
N MET A 407 -10.96 8.81 15.67
CA MET A 407 -11.64 8.94 14.39
C MET A 407 -13.03 8.31 14.52
N TYR A 408 -14.07 9.10 14.34
CA TYR A 408 -15.45 8.70 14.51
C TYR A 408 -16.15 8.49 13.16
N LEU A 409 -16.95 7.44 13.07
CA LEU A 409 -17.87 7.17 11.96
C LEU A 409 -19.33 7.20 12.45
N GLY A 410 -20.19 7.80 11.64
CA GLY A 410 -21.65 7.89 11.77
C GLY A 410 -22.22 8.67 12.96
N GLY A 411 -21.39 8.95 13.98
CA GLY A 411 -21.76 9.74 15.14
C GLY A 411 -20.59 9.89 16.10
N VAL A 412 -20.81 10.50 17.27
CA VAL A 412 -19.79 10.68 18.31
C VAL A 412 -20.27 10.16 19.66
N SER A 413 -19.33 9.83 20.55
CA SER A 413 -19.63 9.34 21.90
C SER A 413 -20.31 10.38 22.80
N SER A 414 -19.98 11.66 22.60
CA SER A 414 -20.67 12.81 23.19
C SER A 414 -20.64 13.99 22.22
N VAL A 415 -21.75 14.74 22.16
CA VAL A 415 -21.87 15.97 21.37
C VAL A 415 -20.91 17.07 21.83
N ASP A 416 -20.43 17.01 23.07
CA ASP A 416 -19.48 17.99 23.64
C ASP A 416 -18.08 17.95 23.00
N ILE A 417 -17.82 16.92 22.20
CA ILE A 417 -16.58 16.74 21.43
C ILE A 417 -16.66 17.50 20.10
N LEU A 418 -17.87 17.82 19.61
CA LEU A 418 -18.05 18.53 18.36
C LEU A 418 -17.81 20.03 18.57
N PRO A 419 -16.84 20.65 17.87
CA PRO A 419 -16.63 22.08 17.98
C PRO A 419 -17.80 22.80 17.29
N LYS A 420 -18.25 23.93 17.85
CA LYS A 420 -19.37 24.71 17.28
C LYS A 420 -19.23 24.99 15.77
N PRO A 421 -18.04 25.33 15.24
CA PRO A 421 -17.87 25.54 13.80
C PRO A 421 -18.08 24.30 12.94
N ALA A 422 -18.08 23.07 13.50
CA ALA A 422 -18.41 21.86 12.74
C ALA A 422 -19.86 21.85 12.24
N ASN A 423 -20.74 22.66 12.84
CA ASN A 423 -22.12 22.86 12.40
C ASN A 423 -22.92 21.55 12.23
N VAL A 424 -22.73 20.60 13.14
CA VAL A 424 -23.40 19.30 13.13
C VAL A 424 -24.70 19.39 13.90
N SER A 425 -25.81 19.07 13.24
CA SER A 425 -27.16 19.10 13.83
C SER A 425 -27.76 17.72 14.10
N LYS A 426 -27.34 16.69 13.34
CA LYS A 426 -27.82 15.30 13.43
C LYS A 426 -26.67 14.32 13.27
N MET A 427 -26.81 13.12 13.86
CA MET A 427 -25.93 11.98 13.56
C MET A 427 -26.41 11.30 12.29
N PHE A 428 -25.54 10.48 11.68
CA PHE A 428 -25.86 9.83 10.43
C PHE A 428 -26.79 8.65 10.63
N GLU A 429 -27.88 8.64 9.86
CA GLU A 429 -28.77 7.50 9.71
C GLU A 429 -28.56 6.90 8.33
N GLY A 430 -28.13 5.64 8.29
CA GLY A 430 -27.77 4.96 7.04
C GLY A 430 -26.56 4.05 7.18
N CYS A 431 -26.09 3.52 6.06
CA CYS A 431 -24.99 2.58 6.04
C CYS A 431 -23.67 3.25 5.66
N ILE A 432 -22.57 2.78 6.26
CA ILE A 432 -21.22 3.10 5.82
C ILE A 432 -20.56 1.79 5.37
N GLY A 433 -20.03 1.80 4.15
CA GLY A 433 -19.40 0.69 3.48
C GLY A 433 -17.88 0.75 3.62
N GLU A 434 -17.15 0.55 2.53
CA GLU A 434 -15.69 0.64 2.58
C GLU A 434 -15.23 2.04 3.01
N VAL A 435 -14.21 2.08 3.89
CA VAL A 435 -13.57 3.32 4.35
C VAL A 435 -12.08 3.22 4.12
N SER A 436 -11.47 4.25 3.52
CA SER A 436 -10.03 4.37 3.44
C SER A 436 -9.53 5.75 3.87
N ILE A 437 -8.41 5.73 4.60
CA ILE A 437 -7.71 6.94 5.07
C ILE A 437 -6.32 6.93 4.47
N ASN A 438 -5.97 7.96 3.69
CA ASN A 438 -4.70 8.04 2.95
C ASN A 438 -4.43 6.77 2.13
N ASN A 439 -5.45 6.25 1.46
CA ASN A 439 -5.46 5.00 0.67
C ASN A 439 -5.26 3.70 1.47
N LYS A 440 -5.30 3.76 2.81
CA LYS A 440 -5.31 2.57 3.68
C LYS A 440 -6.74 2.22 4.07
N LYS A 441 -7.20 1.01 3.73
CA LYS A 441 -8.52 0.50 4.15
C LYS A 441 -8.58 0.37 5.68
N VAL A 442 -9.72 0.77 6.26
CA VAL A 442 -10.02 0.61 7.68
C VAL A 442 -10.79 -0.69 7.86
N ASP A 443 -10.33 -1.59 8.73
CA ASP A 443 -11.09 -2.77 9.12
C ASP A 443 -12.22 -2.36 10.07
N LEU A 444 -13.44 -2.33 9.52
CA LEU A 444 -14.62 -1.92 10.27
C LEU A 444 -15.07 -2.94 11.33
N SER A 445 -14.71 -4.20 11.15
CA SER A 445 -15.28 -5.31 11.91
C SER A 445 -14.64 -5.52 13.28
N TYR A 446 -13.38 -5.08 13.45
CA TYR A 446 -12.62 -5.43 14.64
C TYR A 446 -11.66 -4.33 15.12
N SER A 447 -11.09 -3.52 14.24
CA SER A 447 -10.03 -2.54 14.59
C SER A 447 -10.50 -1.31 15.37
N PHE A 448 -11.80 -1.20 15.68
CA PHE A 448 -12.36 -0.12 16.49
C PHE A 448 -11.93 -0.21 17.95
N THR A 449 -11.90 0.94 18.64
CA THR A 449 -11.67 1.05 20.08
C THR A 449 -12.96 1.00 20.88
N GLU A 450 -14.04 1.57 20.32
CA GLU A 450 -15.36 1.59 20.93
C GLU A 450 -16.43 1.64 19.84
N SER A 451 -17.60 1.06 20.12
CA SER A 451 -18.76 1.13 19.23
C SER A 451 -20.04 1.13 20.06
N ARG A 452 -21.09 1.79 19.56
CA ARG A 452 -22.41 1.78 20.21
C ARG A 452 -23.52 1.63 19.18
N MET A 453 -24.51 0.80 19.50
CA MET A 453 -25.79 0.66 18.78
C MET A 453 -25.67 0.41 17.27
N ILE A 454 -24.65 -0.33 16.84
CA ILE A 454 -24.46 -0.66 15.43
C ILE A 454 -25.25 -1.91 15.05
N SER A 455 -26.04 -1.79 13.99
CA SER A 455 -26.79 -2.90 13.38
C SER A 455 -26.15 -3.31 12.06
N LYS A 456 -26.54 -4.47 11.52
CA LYS A 456 -26.10 -4.91 10.20
C LYS A 456 -26.87 -4.15 9.12
N CYS A 457 -26.14 -3.49 8.22
CA CYS A 457 -26.73 -3.02 6.98
C CYS A 457 -26.93 -4.21 6.04
N VAL A 458 -28.14 -4.34 5.51
CA VAL A 458 -28.48 -5.33 4.48
C VAL A 458 -28.63 -4.59 3.16
N ASP A 459 -28.04 -5.14 2.13
CA ASP A 459 -28.27 -4.74 0.75
C ASP A 459 -29.45 -5.57 0.22
N ASP A 460 -30.44 -4.91 -0.37
CA ASP A 460 -31.64 -5.59 -0.90
C ASP A 460 -31.29 -6.33 -2.19
N SER A 461 -30.27 -5.83 -2.89
CA SER A 461 -29.67 -6.45 -4.05
C SER A 461 -28.15 -6.26 -4.05
N PRO A 462 -27.37 -7.25 -4.51
CA PRO A 462 -25.93 -7.08 -4.73
C PRO A 462 -25.61 -5.99 -5.77
N CYS A 463 -26.61 -5.59 -6.56
CA CYS A 463 -26.51 -4.45 -7.48
C CYS A 463 -26.62 -3.09 -6.81
N ASP A 464 -27.05 -3.01 -5.54
CA ASP A 464 -27.22 -1.73 -4.84
C ASP A 464 -25.90 -0.97 -4.74
N ARG A 465 -24.78 -1.68 -4.66
CA ARG A 465 -23.41 -1.11 -4.63
C ARG A 465 -22.90 -0.68 -6.00
N ARG A 466 -23.73 -0.76 -7.04
CA ARG A 466 -23.41 -0.43 -8.44
C ARG A 466 -22.08 -1.05 -8.88
N PRO A 467 -21.93 -2.38 -8.78
CA PRO A 467 -20.66 -3.04 -9.04
C PRO A 467 -20.21 -2.86 -10.50
N CYS A 468 -21.13 -2.69 -11.44
CA CYS A 468 -20.83 -2.52 -12.86
C CYS A 468 -20.30 -1.10 -13.17
N LEU A 469 -19.14 -1.04 -13.81
CA LEU A 469 -18.48 0.18 -14.25
C LEU A 469 -18.96 0.58 -15.65
N ASN A 470 -18.56 1.77 -16.09
CA ASN A 470 -18.78 2.29 -17.45
C ASN A 470 -20.25 2.25 -17.92
N GLY A 471 -21.18 2.36 -16.97
CA GLY A 471 -22.62 2.36 -17.24
C GLY A 471 -23.19 1.00 -17.65
N GLY A 472 -22.50 -0.11 -17.34
CA GLY A 472 -23.05 -1.46 -17.47
C GLY A 472 -24.27 -1.68 -16.56
N GLU A 473 -25.21 -2.51 -17.03
CA GLU A 473 -26.42 -2.84 -16.29
C GLU A 473 -26.18 -4.03 -15.35
N CYS A 474 -26.51 -3.86 -14.06
CA CYS A 474 -26.33 -4.91 -13.06
C CYS A 474 -27.61 -5.74 -12.91
N MET A 475 -27.46 -7.05 -12.91
CA MET A 475 -28.54 -8.00 -12.63
C MET A 475 -28.14 -8.89 -11.44
N SER A 476 -29.06 -9.14 -10.52
CA SER A 476 -28.83 -10.15 -9.47
C SER A 476 -28.85 -11.56 -10.10
N ASN A 477 -27.90 -12.40 -9.71
CA ASN A 477 -27.79 -13.78 -10.18
C ASN A 477 -27.59 -14.71 -8.97
N ILE A 478 -28.32 -15.82 -8.92
CA ILE A 478 -28.26 -16.80 -7.82
C ILE A 478 -26.89 -17.50 -7.77
N GLU A 479 -26.21 -17.67 -8.92
CA GLU A 479 -24.95 -18.42 -9.01
C GLU A 479 -23.71 -17.56 -8.69
N TYR A 480 -23.73 -16.27 -9.02
CA TYR A 480 -22.58 -15.35 -8.91
C TYR A 480 -22.85 -14.09 -8.05
N GLU A 481 -23.94 -14.07 -7.30
CA GLU A 481 -24.47 -12.90 -6.57
C GLU A 481 -24.98 -11.79 -7.52
N TYR A 482 -24.16 -11.29 -8.44
CA TYR A 482 -24.54 -10.35 -9.50
C TYR A 482 -23.85 -10.64 -10.84
N GLN A 483 -24.38 -10.06 -11.91
CA GLN A 483 -23.80 -10.10 -13.25
C GLN A 483 -23.91 -8.72 -13.92
N CYS A 484 -22.84 -8.29 -14.60
CA CYS A 484 -22.83 -7.04 -15.35
C CYS A 484 -23.05 -7.27 -16.85
N LEU A 485 -24.10 -6.66 -17.40
CA LEU A 485 -24.30 -6.52 -18.84
C LEU A 485 -23.58 -5.26 -19.31
N CYS A 486 -22.44 -5.46 -19.96
CA CYS A 486 -21.62 -4.36 -20.44
C CYS A 486 -22.23 -3.72 -21.68
N LYS A 487 -22.23 -2.39 -21.70
CA LYS A 487 -22.59 -1.63 -22.90
C LYS A 487 -21.59 -1.88 -24.01
N ASP A 488 -22.03 -1.66 -25.25
CA ASP A 488 -21.18 -1.81 -26.44
C ASP A 488 -19.85 -1.06 -26.26
N GLY A 489 -18.76 -1.79 -26.48
CA GLY A 489 -17.41 -1.28 -26.28
C GLY A 489 -16.79 -1.57 -24.91
N PHE A 490 -17.49 -2.24 -23.99
CA PHE A 490 -16.94 -2.70 -22.72
C PHE A 490 -17.11 -4.22 -22.51
N GLU A 491 -16.22 -4.82 -21.74
CA GLU A 491 -16.22 -6.22 -21.31
C GLU A 491 -15.54 -6.37 -19.93
N GLY A 492 -15.41 -7.60 -19.44
CA GLY A 492 -14.95 -7.88 -18.07
C GLY A 492 -16.11 -8.09 -17.10
N GLU A 493 -15.83 -8.67 -15.94
CA GLU A 493 -16.87 -9.03 -14.94
C GLU A 493 -17.61 -7.81 -14.39
N ARG A 494 -16.96 -6.64 -14.40
CA ARG A 494 -17.50 -5.36 -13.96
C ARG A 494 -17.52 -4.33 -15.09
N CYS A 495 -17.41 -4.73 -16.35
CA CYS A 495 -17.36 -3.83 -17.51
C CYS A 495 -16.18 -2.83 -17.49
N GLU A 496 -15.10 -3.19 -16.81
CA GLU A 496 -13.89 -2.41 -16.62
C GLU A 496 -12.96 -2.42 -17.84
N VAL A 497 -13.10 -3.41 -18.71
CA VAL A 497 -12.26 -3.62 -19.89
C VAL A 497 -12.93 -2.98 -21.10
N VAL A 498 -12.18 -2.25 -21.93
CA VAL A 498 -12.70 -1.65 -23.16
C VAL A 498 -12.49 -2.64 -24.33
N ARG A 499 -13.58 -3.12 -24.93
CA ARG A 499 -13.60 -4.17 -25.97
C ARG A 499 -13.38 -3.61 -27.38
N PHE A 500 -14.34 -2.84 -27.93
CA PHE A 500 -14.24 -2.17 -29.25
C PHE A 500 -15.06 -0.87 -29.27
N ALA A 501 -14.41 0.29 -29.35
CA ALA A 501 -15.05 1.61 -29.45
C ALA A 501 -15.59 1.94 -30.86
N CYS A 502 -15.18 1.23 -31.91
CA CYS A 502 -15.65 1.49 -33.27
C CYS A 502 -15.55 0.26 -34.19
N GLN A 503 -16.34 0.23 -35.27
CA GLN A 503 -16.19 -0.76 -36.37
C GLN A 503 -15.84 -0.11 -37.71
N SER A 504 -15.91 1.23 -37.77
CA SER A 504 -15.68 2.03 -38.96
C SER A 504 -15.55 3.50 -38.55
N ASN A 505 -14.85 4.32 -39.33
CA ASN A 505 -14.53 5.72 -39.00
C ASN A 505 -15.76 6.58 -38.64
N ARG A 506 -16.95 6.28 -39.16
CA ARG A 506 -18.19 7.02 -38.82
C ARG A 506 -18.58 7.00 -37.34
N HIS A 507 -18.08 6.03 -36.56
CA HIS A 507 -18.31 5.96 -35.11
C HIS A 507 -17.33 6.83 -34.31
N CYS A 508 -16.29 7.35 -34.97
CA CYS A 508 -15.32 8.27 -34.39
C CYS A 508 -15.67 9.69 -34.85
N GLN A 509 -16.14 10.50 -33.90
CA GLN A 509 -16.55 11.89 -34.11
C GLN A 509 -15.32 12.79 -34.33
N ASN A 510 -15.56 14.03 -34.73
CA ASN A 510 -14.53 15.07 -34.90
C ASN A 510 -13.33 14.64 -35.77
N GLY A 511 -13.58 13.84 -36.81
CA GLY A 511 -12.55 13.39 -37.75
C GLY A 511 -11.66 12.25 -37.25
N GLY A 512 -12.05 11.55 -36.18
CA GLY A 512 -11.32 10.38 -35.69
C GLY A 512 -11.36 9.19 -36.67
N SER A 513 -10.35 8.32 -36.59
CA SER A 513 -10.22 7.12 -37.42
C SER A 513 -10.36 5.85 -36.59
N CYS A 514 -11.05 4.84 -37.10
CA CYS A 514 -11.22 3.57 -36.43
C CYS A 514 -10.09 2.61 -36.78
N VAL A 515 -9.27 2.23 -35.80
CA VAL A 515 -8.14 1.32 -35.97
C VAL A 515 -8.23 0.21 -34.94
N ASP A 516 -8.27 -1.04 -35.40
CA ASP A 516 -8.41 -2.25 -34.55
C ASP A 516 -9.54 -2.15 -33.51
N GLY A 517 -10.63 -1.54 -33.96
CA GLY A 517 -11.82 -1.32 -33.17
C GLY A 517 -11.71 -0.23 -32.10
N LYS A 518 -10.69 0.64 -32.14
CA LYS A 518 -10.54 1.80 -31.26
C LYS A 518 -10.51 3.10 -32.07
N CYS A 519 -11.14 4.16 -31.55
CA CYS A 519 -11.07 5.47 -32.19
C CYS A 519 -9.73 6.14 -31.88
N VAL A 520 -9.01 6.52 -32.93
CA VAL A 520 -7.85 7.41 -32.90
C VAL A 520 -8.35 8.82 -33.18
N CYS A 521 -8.31 9.68 -32.18
CA CYS A 521 -8.91 11.01 -32.26
C CYS A 521 -8.03 12.02 -32.98
N ALA A 522 -8.67 12.94 -33.69
CA ALA A 522 -7.99 14.09 -34.29
C ALA A 522 -7.44 15.02 -33.19
N PRO A 523 -6.35 15.77 -33.45
CA PRO A 523 -5.76 16.67 -32.47
C PRO A 523 -6.79 17.64 -31.90
N GLY A 524 -6.81 17.77 -30.57
CA GLY A 524 -7.79 18.62 -29.88
C GLY A 524 -9.05 17.89 -29.40
N HIS A 525 -9.19 16.58 -29.67
CA HIS A 525 -10.35 15.78 -29.28
C HIS A 525 -9.96 14.50 -28.53
N THR A 526 -10.79 14.08 -27.57
CA THR A 526 -10.61 12.90 -26.71
C THR A 526 -11.94 12.14 -26.51
N GLY A 527 -11.90 11.09 -25.69
CA GLY A 527 -13.03 10.20 -25.41
C GLY A 527 -13.11 9.01 -26.37
N LEU A 528 -13.88 7.98 -25.98
CA LEU A 528 -14.00 6.70 -26.70
C LEU A 528 -14.45 6.85 -28.16
N THR A 529 -15.24 7.88 -28.45
CA THR A 529 -15.74 8.20 -29.80
C THR A 529 -15.18 9.53 -30.31
N CYS A 530 -14.14 10.09 -29.70
CA CYS A 530 -13.56 11.39 -30.07
C CYS A 530 -14.54 12.57 -30.00
N ALA A 531 -15.58 12.47 -29.16
CA ALA A 531 -16.63 13.48 -29.04
C ALA A 531 -16.23 14.65 -28.11
N GLU A 532 -15.30 14.41 -27.20
CA GLU A 532 -14.88 15.39 -26.20
C GLU A 532 -13.77 16.28 -26.75
N ASN A 533 -13.71 17.55 -26.35
CA ASN A 533 -12.60 18.44 -26.71
C ASN A 533 -11.49 18.33 -25.65
N SER A 534 -10.26 18.03 -26.07
CA SER A 534 -9.07 18.13 -25.23
C SER A 534 -7.91 18.83 -25.95
N PRO A 535 -7.63 20.10 -25.60
CA PRO A 535 -6.52 20.85 -26.19
C PRO A 535 -5.12 20.44 -25.70
N TYR A 536 -4.96 19.39 -24.87
CA TYR A 536 -3.66 19.03 -24.24
C TYR A 536 -3.26 17.55 -24.34
N GLN A 537 -4.08 16.69 -24.96
CA GLN A 537 -3.99 15.23 -24.74
C GLN A 537 -2.65 14.60 -25.18
N TYR A 538 -2.16 14.92 -26.37
CA TYR A 538 -0.94 14.31 -26.93
C TYR A 538 0.09 15.34 -27.39
N ALA A 539 -0.16 16.62 -27.15
CA ALA A 539 0.70 17.72 -27.56
C ALA A 539 0.74 18.78 -26.46
N ALA A 540 1.94 19.22 -26.11
CA ALA A 540 2.17 20.25 -25.10
C ALA A 540 3.19 21.27 -25.61
N SER A 541 2.92 22.54 -25.34
CA SER A 541 3.86 23.64 -25.52
C SER A 541 4.49 23.99 -24.18
N PHE A 542 5.82 24.10 -24.18
CA PHE A 542 6.62 24.40 -23.01
C PHE A 542 7.25 25.78 -23.15
N HIS A 543 7.19 26.54 -22.06
CA HIS A 543 8.10 27.65 -21.82
C HIS A 543 9.34 27.12 -21.08
N SER A 544 10.46 27.83 -21.10
CA SER A 544 11.76 27.36 -20.59
C SER A 544 11.80 26.92 -19.11
N ASP A 545 10.76 27.22 -18.35
CA ASP A 545 10.54 26.84 -16.96
C ASP A 545 9.36 25.85 -16.76
N GLY A 546 8.70 25.48 -17.85
CA GLY A 546 7.55 24.60 -17.87
C GLY A 546 7.92 23.12 -17.99
N TYR A 547 7.14 22.26 -17.34
CA TYR A 547 7.32 20.81 -17.40
C TYR A 547 6.03 20.05 -17.11
N ILE A 548 5.94 18.82 -17.64
CA ILE A 548 4.97 17.79 -17.23
C ILE A 548 5.72 16.68 -16.49
N ALA A 549 5.22 16.27 -15.33
CA ALA A 549 5.71 15.12 -14.60
C ALA A 549 4.79 13.91 -14.84
N LEU A 550 5.34 12.87 -15.45
CA LEU A 550 4.65 11.62 -15.76
C LEU A 550 5.11 10.51 -14.77
N PRO A 551 4.21 9.64 -14.30
CA PRO A 551 4.55 8.60 -13.34
C PRO A 551 5.48 7.58 -14.00
N LYS A 552 6.49 7.11 -13.25
CA LYS A 552 7.48 6.14 -13.75
C LYS A 552 6.86 4.86 -14.35
N THR A 553 5.65 4.50 -13.94
CA THR A 553 4.94 3.30 -14.41
C THR A 553 4.60 3.32 -15.90
N ILE A 554 4.55 4.48 -16.56
CA ILE A 554 4.28 4.56 -18.01
C ILE A 554 5.44 4.10 -18.88
N PHE A 555 6.64 4.01 -18.31
CA PHE A 555 7.80 3.42 -18.95
C PHE A 555 8.38 2.35 -18.02
N PRO A 556 7.67 1.21 -17.88
CA PRO A 556 8.07 0.14 -16.97
C PRO A 556 9.46 -0.37 -17.37
N ARG A 557 10.30 -0.74 -16.42
CA ARG A 557 11.61 -1.32 -16.74
C ARG A 557 11.42 -2.80 -17.09
N SER A 558 11.92 -3.21 -18.25
CA SER A 558 11.96 -4.61 -18.69
C SER A 558 13.35 -5.23 -18.45
N ALA A 559 13.56 -6.48 -18.89
CA ALA A 559 14.83 -7.19 -18.74
C ALA A 559 16.01 -6.43 -19.39
N HIS A 560 17.25 -6.74 -18.96
CA HIS A 560 18.45 -5.98 -19.35
C HIS A 560 18.78 -5.99 -20.86
N ASP A 561 18.22 -6.94 -21.59
CA ASP A 561 18.30 -7.14 -23.04
C ASP A 561 17.11 -6.55 -23.82
N SER A 562 16.11 -6.02 -23.12
CA SER A 562 14.96 -5.37 -23.75
C SER A 562 15.32 -3.94 -24.21
N PRO A 563 14.92 -3.56 -25.44
CA PRO A 563 15.17 -2.23 -25.99
C PRO A 563 14.22 -1.21 -25.37
N GLU A 564 14.76 -0.16 -24.76
CA GLU A 564 14.03 1.01 -24.29
C GLU A 564 13.97 2.07 -25.39
N THR A 565 12.79 2.26 -25.97
CA THR A 565 12.55 3.16 -27.10
C THR A 565 11.73 4.36 -26.66
N ILE A 566 12.22 5.54 -26.99
CA ILE A 566 11.56 6.84 -26.82
C ILE A 566 11.36 7.42 -28.22
N GLU A 567 10.11 7.63 -28.63
CA GLU A 567 9.80 8.39 -29.84
C GLU A 567 8.91 9.60 -29.52
N MET A 568 9.14 10.70 -30.22
CA MET A 568 8.28 11.89 -30.17
C MET A 568 8.53 12.80 -31.38
N GLU A 569 7.61 13.73 -31.63
CA GLU A 569 7.83 14.84 -32.55
C GLU A 569 8.12 16.12 -31.76
N ILE A 570 9.12 16.88 -32.18
CA ILE A 570 9.59 18.10 -31.51
C ILE A 570 9.61 19.25 -32.52
N LYS A 571 9.10 20.42 -32.11
CA LYS A 571 9.20 21.69 -32.83
C LYS A 571 9.75 22.76 -31.90
N THR A 572 10.94 23.28 -32.19
CA THR A 572 11.59 24.27 -31.32
C THR A 572 12.51 25.19 -32.11
N THR A 573 12.70 26.40 -31.60
CA THR A 573 13.75 27.34 -32.04
C THR A 573 14.83 27.52 -30.98
N SER A 574 14.71 26.82 -29.84
CA SER A 574 15.68 26.88 -28.74
C SER A 574 16.94 26.12 -29.12
N SER A 575 18.11 26.72 -28.92
CA SER A 575 19.40 26.05 -29.15
C SER A 575 19.83 25.18 -27.97
N GLU A 576 19.26 25.40 -26.79
CA GLU A 576 19.57 24.73 -25.52
C GLU A 576 18.27 24.39 -24.78
N GLY A 577 18.31 23.35 -23.94
CA GLY A 577 17.19 23.04 -23.04
C GLY A 577 16.95 21.53 -22.87
N LEU A 578 16.36 21.18 -21.74
CA LEU A 578 15.95 19.80 -21.45
C LEU A 578 14.63 19.47 -22.17
N ILE A 579 14.56 18.34 -22.88
CA ILE A 579 13.33 17.85 -23.53
C ILE A 579 12.68 16.75 -22.70
N LEU A 580 13.45 15.73 -22.29
CA LEU A 580 12.96 14.65 -21.46
C LEU A 580 14.02 14.25 -20.44
N TRP A 581 13.62 14.08 -19.18
CA TRP A 581 14.50 13.63 -18.10
C TRP A 581 13.86 12.52 -17.29
N GLN A 582 14.61 11.45 -17.05
CA GLN A 582 14.28 10.47 -16.03
C GLN A 582 15.55 10.17 -15.24
N GLY A 583 15.53 10.38 -13.94
CA GLY A 583 16.73 10.25 -13.11
C GLY A 583 16.40 10.05 -11.64
N VAL A 584 16.96 10.93 -10.82
CA VAL A 584 16.72 10.96 -9.37
C VAL A 584 15.32 11.43 -9.01
N ALA A 585 14.87 11.13 -7.79
CA ALA A 585 13.57 11.61 -7.30
C ALA A 585 13.61 13.14 -7.04
N PRO A 586 12.47 13.86 -7.10
CA PRO A 586 12.44 15.29 -6.80
C PRO A 586 13.07 15.60 -5.43
N GLY A 587 13.99 16.57 -5.40
CA GLY A 587 14.77 16.96 -4.22
C GLY A 587 16.09 16.20 -3.99
N GLU A 588 16.38 15.14 -4.74
CA GLU A 588 17.68 14.46 -4.75
C GLU A 588 18.65 15.12 -5.75
N HIS A 589 19.97 15.05 -5.47
CA HIS A 589 20.99 15.62 -6.36
C HIS A 589 21.36 14.63 -7.48
N GLY A 590 21.16 15.02 -8.75
CA GLY A 590 21.35 14.17 -9.93
C GLY A 590 22.80 13.84 -10.30
N LYS A 591 23.77 14.56 -9.73
CA LYS A 591 25.20 14.42 -10.06
C LYS A 591 25.71 13.00 -9.77
N GLY A 592 26.21 12.32 -10.81
CA GLY A 592 26.79 10.98 -10.70
C GLY A 592 25.78 9.85 -10.50
N LYS A 593 24.47 10.11 -10.71
CA LYS A 593 23.39 9.11 -10.61
C LYS A 593 22.96 8.61 -11.98
N ASP A 594 22.24 7.49 -11.99
CA ASP A 594 21.67 6.93 -13.21
C ASP A 594 20.58 7.85 -13.76
N PHE A 595 20.61 8.08 -15.07
CA PHE A 595 19.58 8.85 -15.76
C PHE A 595 19.47 8.43 -17.22
N ILE A 596 18.34 8.79 -17.83
CA ILE A 596 18.11 8.87 -19.27
C ILE A 596 17.64 10.29 -19.55
N SER A 597 18.19 10.91 -20.60
CA SER A 597 17.81 12.26 -20.99
C SER A 597 17.82 12.48 -22.50
N LEU A 598 16.86 13.27 -22.97
CA LEU A 598 16.90 13.95 -24.26
C LEU A 598 16.98 15.46 -24.00
N GLY A 599 17.85 16.14 -24.72
CA GLY A 599 17.99 17.60 -24.62
C GLY A 599 18.58 18.22 -25.88
N LEU A 600 18.73 19.54 -25.85
CA LEU A 600 19.28 20.34 -26.93
C LEU A 600 20.65 20.89 -26.52
N GLN A 601 21.61 20.84 -27.44
CA GLN A 601 22.90 21.49 -27.31
C GLN A 601 23.34 22.08 -28.66
N ASN A 602 23.57 23.38 -28.73
CA ASN A 602 23.85 24.14 -29.94
C ASN A 602 22.86 23.82 -31.09
N GLY A 603 21.58 23.67 -30.76
CA GLY A 603 20.49 23.37 -31.70
C GLY A 603 20.43 21.92 -32.20
N HIS A 604 21.32 21.05 -31.72
CA HIS A 604 21.35 19.62 -32.03
C HIS A 604 20.71 18.81 -30.90
N LEU A 605 20.13 17.66 -31.25
CA LEU A 605 19.59 16.72 -30.28
C LEU A 605 20.73 15.97 -29.59
N VAL A 606 20.64 15.86 -28.27
CA VAL A 606 21.51 15.02 -27.44
C VAL A 606 20.69 13.95 -26.77
N PHE A 607 21.01 12.68 -27.02
CA PHE A 607 20.57 11.56 -26.20
C PHE A 607 21.70 11.13 -25.28
N SER A 608 21.41 11.06 -23.99
CA SER A 608 22.42 10.76 -22.98
C SER A 608 21.86 9.87 -21.88
N TYR A 609 22.68 8.93 -21.41
CA TYR A 609 22.30 8.05 -20.32
C TYR A 609 23.52 7.61 -19.49
N GLN A 610 23.29 7.36 -18.21
CA GLN A 610 24.29 6.94 -17.22
C GLN A 610 23.79 5.69 -16.49
N LEU A 611 24.63 4.66 -16.41
CA LEU A 611 24.33 3.34 -15.82
C LEU A 611 25.13 3.06 -14.53
N GLY A 612 25.77 4.08 -13.97
CA GLY A 612 26.62 3.99 -12.78
C GLY A 612 28.10 3.72 -13.07
N SER A 613 28.51 3.62 -14.34
CA SER A 613 29.90 3.36 -14.73
C SER A 613 30.47 4.22 -15.87
N GLY A 614 29.74 5.27 -16.25
CA GLY A 614 30.13 6.27 -17.26
C GLY A 614 28.98 6.63 -18.20
N GLU A 615 28.91 7.90 -18.57
CA GLU A 615 27.84 8.45 -19.41
C GLU A 615 28.08 8.16 -20.89
N ALA A 616 27.05 7.67 -21.57
CA ALA A 616 26.98 7.69 -23.03
C ALA A 616 26.35 9.01 -23.47
N LYS A 617 26.92 9.65 -24.49
CA LYS A 617 26.37 10.87 -25.09
C LYS A 617 26.40 10.76 -26.61
N ILE A 618 25.23 10.87 -27.23
CA ILE A 618 25.02 10.74 -28.67
C ILE A 618 24.43 12.06 -29.17
N LEU A 619 25.16 12.74 -30.05
CA LEU A 619 24.81 14.06 -30.59
C LEU A 619 24.34 13.89 -32.05
N SER A 620 23.25 14.55 -32.42
CA SER A 620 22.79 14.53 -33.81
C SER A 620 23.72 15.32 -34.73
N ARG A 621 23.73 14.95 -36.02
CA ARG A 621 24.36 15.77 -37.08
C ARG A 621 23.42 16.83 -37.63
N LYS A 622 22.11 16.57 -37.56
CA LYS A 622 21.05 17.46 -38.02
C LYS A 622 20.66 18.41 -36.89
N LEU A 623 20.59 19.70 -37.21
CA LEU A 623 19.95 20.71 -36.37
C LEU A 623 18.44 20.46 -36.31
N ILE A 624 17.86 20.53 -35.11
CA ILE A 624 16.42 20.39 -34.88
C ILE A 624 15.78 21.66 -34.31
N SER A 625 16.57 22.72 -34.10
CA SER A 625 16.12 24.02 -33.60
C SER A 625 15.74 24.99 -34.74
N ASP A 626 15.25 24.48 -35.87
CA ASP A 626 14.94 25.25 -37.07
C ASP A 626 13.49 25.77 -37.12
N GLY A 627 12.70 25.48 -36.07
CA GLY A 627 11.29 25.84 -35.99
C GLY A 627 10.33 24.89 -36.73
N ASN A 628 10.84 23.82 -37.36
CA ASN A 628 10.05 22.79 -38.00
C ASN A 628 9.83 21.59 -37.07
N TRP A 629 8.88 20.73 -37.44
CA TRP A 629 8.66 19.46 -36.74
C TRP A 629 9.71 18.43 -37.15
N HIS A 630 10.33 17.80 -36.17
CA HIS A 630 11.24 16.67 -36.35
C HIS A 630 10.75 15.45 -35.59
N LYS A 631 10.72 14.29 -36.26
CA LYS A 631 10.49 13.00 -35.59
C LYS A 631 11.81 12.52 -35.01
N VAL A 632 11.84 12.29 -33.71
CA VAL A 632 13.00 11.80 -32.96
C VAL A 632 12.71 10.40 -32.45
N THR A 633 13.63 9.48 -32.73
CA THR A 633 13.63 8.12 -32.19
C THR A 633 14.95 7.90 -31.46
N ALA A 634 14.89 7.59 -30.17
CA ALA A 634 16.05 7.27 -29.34
C ALA A 634 15.85 5.90 -28.70
N VAL A 635 16.82 5.01 -28.87
CA VAL A 635 16.72 3.63 -28.41
C VAL A 635 17.96 3.26 -27.61
N ARG A 636 17.76 2.55 -26.50
CA ARG A 636 18.83 1.98 -25.68
C ARG A 636 18.57 0.51 -25.42
N THR A 637 19.57 -0.34 -25.66
CA THR A 637 19.54 -1.77 -25.28
C THR A 637 20.82 -2.08 -24.51
N GLY A 638 20.72 -2.38 -23.22
CA GLY A 638 21.88 -2.54 -22.36
C GLY A 638 22.80 -1.31 -22.39
N LYS A 639 24.06 -1.47 -22.85
CA LYS A 639 25.01 -0.35 -22.93
C LYS A 639 24.93 0.46 -24.19
N ASP A 640 24.29 -0.09 -25.22
CA ASP A 640 24.29 0.45 -26.57
C ASP A 640 23.04 1.30 -26.76
N GLY A 641 23.19 2.41 -27.48
CA GLY A 641 22.05 3.22 -27.87
C GLY A 641 22.29 3.91 -29.20
N TYR A 642 21.20 4.38 -29.80
CA TYR A 642 21.25 5.19 -31.00
C TYR A 642 20.17 6.26 -31.00
N ILE A 643 20.39 7.28 -31.82
CA ILE A 643 19.35 8.25 -32.20
C ILE A 643 19.14 8.22 -33.70
N GLN A 644 17.90 8.49 -34.11
CA GLN A 644 17.51 8.69 -35.49
C GLN A 644 16.57 9.89 -35.56
N ILE A 645 16.78 10.76 -36.56
CA ILE A 645 15.98 11.97 -36.78
C ILE A 645 15.39 11.91 -38.19
N ASP A 646 14.07 12.06 -38.29
CA ASP A 646 13.30 12.06 -39.54
C ASP A 646 13.55 10.84 -40.44
N GLY A 647 13.84 9.69 -39.83
CA GLY A 647 14.17 8.46 -40.56
C GLY A 647 15.54 8.47 -41.27
N GLY A 648 16.41 9.44 -40.96
CA GLY A 648 17.77 9.54 -41.49
C GLY A 648 18.74 8.49 -40.92
N GLU A 649 20.06 8.76 -41.00
CA GLU A 649 21.09 7.85 -40.49
C GLU A 649 21.00 7.66 -38.96
N MET A 650 21.22 6.43 -38.51
CA MET A 650 21.31 6.08 -37.09
C MET A 650 22.70 6.42 -36.55
N LEU A 651 22.75 7.23 -35.50
CA LEU A 651 23.98 7.59 -34.82
C LEU A 651 24.07 6.82 -33.51
N HIS A 652 25.12 6.01 -33.36
CA HIS A 652 25.28 5.10 -32.22
C HIS A 652 26.22 5.67 -31.16
N GLY A 653 26.04 5.21 -29.92
CA GLY A 653 26.99 5.41 -28.83
C GLY A 653 26.77 4.41 -27.71
N GLN A 654 27.79 4.25 -26.87
CA GLN A 654 27.83 3.21 -25.85
C GLN A 654 28.30 3.78 -24.51
N SER A 655 27.67 3.36 -23.42
CA SER A 655 28.08 3.73 -22.06
C SER A 655 29.32 2.96 -21.61
N LYS A 656 30.15 3.58 -20.77
CA LYS A 656 31.40 2.96 -20.27
C LYS A 656 31.12 2.06 -19.06
N GLY A 657 31.99 1.07 -18.85
CA GLY A 657 31.98 0.19 -17.68
C GLY A 657 31.12 -1.06 -17.83
N LYS A 658 30.71 -1.69 -16.71
CA LYS A 658 30.08 -3.04 -16.71
C LYS A 658 28.56 -3.04 -16.57
N SER A 659 27.95 -1.97 -16.07
CA SER A 659 26.51 -1.90 -15.82
C SER A 659 25.67 -1.91 -17.10
N LEU A 660 24.51 -2.57 -17.06
CA LEU A 660 23.56 -2.67 -18.18
C LEU A 660 22.22 -1.98 -17.90
N MET A 661 21.90 -1.75 -16.63
CA MET A 661 20.58 -1.26 -16.20
C MET A 661 20.63 0.21 -15.82
N VAL A 662 19.58 0.97 -16.20
CA VAL A 662 19.38 2.36 -15.75
C VAL A 662 18.44 2.34 -14.54
N ASN A 663 18.96 2.56 -13.34
CA ASN A 663 18.18 2.50 -12.10
C ASN A 663 17.65 3.87 -11.67
N THR A 664 16.78 4.47 -12.49
CA THR A 664 16.11 5.73 -12.14
C THR A 664 15.01 5.53 -11.11
N LYS A 665 14.82 6.53 -10.24
CA LYS A 665 13.79 6.54 -9.19
C LYS A 665 12.73 7.63 -9.37
N GLY A 666 13.07 8.71 -10.07
CA GLY A 666 12.18 9.84 -10.29
C GLY A 666 11.13 9.59 -11.37
N SER A 667 10.17 10.51 -11.39
CA SER A 667 9.20 10.67 -12.48
C SER A 667 9.90 10.94 -13.81
N ILE A 668 9.17 10.75 -14.90
CA ILE A 668 9.62 11.14 -16.24
C ILE A 668 9.16 12.58 -16.42
N TYR A 669 10.10 13.50 -16.58
CA TYR A 669 9.79 14.90 -16.83
C TYR A 669 9.92 15.22 -18.30
N LEU A 670 8.90 15.89 -18.85
CA LEU A 670 8.85 16.34 -20.25
C LEU A 670 8.85 17.87 -20.29
N GLY A 671 9.62 18.46 -21.22
CA GLY A 671 9.77 19.89 -21.44
C GLY A 671 10.75 20.62 -20.50
N GLY A 672 10.89 20.12 -19.28
CA GLY A 672 11.76 20.67 -18.24
C GLY A 672 11.76 19.75 -17.03
N ALA A 673 12.20 20.21 -15.86
CA ALA A 673 12.12 19.49 -14.60
C ALA A 673 12.11 20.46 -13.40
N PRO A 674 11.57 20.08 -12.24
CA PRO A 674 11.71 20.88 -11.02
C PRO A 674 13.18 20.98 -10.63
N ASP A 675 13.60 22.14 -10.11
CA ASP A 675 14.96 22.38 -9.60
C ASP A 675 16.07 21.91 -10.56
N MET A 676 16.03 22.39 -11.82
CA MET A 676 16.87 21.95 -12.95
C MET A 676 18.33 21.66 -12.62
N SER A 677 19.01 22.57 -11.92
CA SER A 677 20.41 22.42 -11.55
C SER A 677 20.63 21.23 -10.60
N THR A 678 19.77 21.04 -9.61
CA THR A 678 19.85 19.93 -8.66
C THR A 678 19.44 18.61 -9.31
N THR A 679 18.28 18.59 -9.99
CA THR A 679 17.68 17.39 -10.59
C THR A 679 18.54 16.81 -11.71
N THR A 680 19.13 17.67 -12.55
CA THR A 680 20.01 17.23 -13.64
C THR A 680 21.48 17.16 -13.25
N GLY A 681 21.82 17.50 -12.00
CA GLY A 681 23.20 17.59 -11.52
C GLY A 681 24.03 18.65 -12.26
N GLY A 682 23.39 19.72 -12.70
CA GLY A 682 23.98 20.85 -13.42
C GLY A 682 24.12 20.65 -14.92
N LYS A 683 23.51 19.62 -15.50
CA LYS A 683 23.61 19.32 -16.94
C LYS A 683 22.80 20.27 -17.81
N PHE A 684 21.64 20.69 -17.30
CA PHE A 684 20.76 21.62 -17.98
C PHE A 684 20.40 22.75 -17.02
N ALA A 685 20.45 23.98 -17.53
CA ALA A 685 20.09 25.18 -16.76
C ALA A 685 18.59 25.52 -16.88
N SER A 686 17.94 25.10 -17.96
CA SER A 686 16.53 25.37 -18.26
C SER A 686 15.88 24.22 -19.06
N GLY A 687 14.55 24.20 -19.08
CA GLY A 687 13.75 23.39 -20.01
C GLY A 687 13.81 23.91 -21.44
N MET A 688 13.25 23.15 -22.37
CA MET A 688 13.06 23.58 -23.76
C MET A 688 11.94 24.61 -23.86
N ALA A 689 12.07 25.55 -24.81
CA ALA A 689 10.93 26.33 -25.29
C ALA A 689 10.50 25.82 -26.66
N GLY A 690 9.26 25.34 -26.79
CA GLY A 690 8.75 24.73 -28.01
C GLY A 690 7.68 23.68 -27.73
N CYS A 691 7.29 22.95 -28.77
CA CYS A 691 6.28 21.93 -28.68
C CYS A 691 6.84 20.52 -28.73
N VAL A 692 6.19 19.63 -27.98
CA VAL A 692 6.34 18.17 -28.10
C VAL A 692 4.97 17.56 -28.36
N LYS A 693 4.90 16.59 -29.28
CA LYS A 693 3.70 15.78 -29.46
C LYS A 693 4.03 14.30 -29.72
N ASN A 694 3.02 13.45 -29.55
CA ASN A 694 3.11 12.01 -29.86
C ASN A 694 4.24 11.29 -29.11
N LEU A 695 4.43 11.61 -27.82
CA LEU A 695 5.40 10.90 -26.98
C LEU A 695 4.99 9.43 -26.86
N THR A 696 5.86 8.51 -27.26
CA THR A 696 5.71 7.07 -27.05
C THR A 696 6.90 6.53 -26.26
N LEU A 697 6.63 5.70 -25.26
CA LEU A 697 7.62 5.05 -24.41
C LEU A 697 7.34 3.54 -24.43
N MET A 698 8.30 2.73 -24.88
CA MET A 698 8.08 1.30 -25.10
C MET A 698 9.33 0.46 -24.85
N ASN A 699 9.14 -0.81 -24.49
CA ASN A 699 10.20 -1.80 -24.31
C ASN A 699 10.34 -2.74 -25.52
N ALA A 700 10.34 -2.18 -26.73
CA ALA A 700 10.41 -2.88 -28.01
C ALA A 700 11.19 -2.04 -29.03
N LEU A 701 11.76 -2.66 -30.07
CA LEU A 701 12.35 -1.88 -31.18
C LEU A 701 11.23 -1.16 -31.94
N PRO A 702 11.54 0.00 -32.57
CA PRO A 702 10.58 0.71 -33.41
C PRO A 702 9.93 -0.23 -34.43
N GLY A 703 8.59 -0.29 -34.44
CA GLY A 703 7.81 -1.11 -35.37
C GLY A 703 7.53 -2.56 -34.96
N GLN A 704 8.08 -3.09 -33.85
CA GLN A 704 7.79 -4.46 -33.37
C GLN A 704 6.48 -4.58 -32.58
N GLN A 705 6.00 -3.49 -32.00
CA GLN A 705 4.77 -3.45 -31.19
C GLN A 705 3.99 -2.18 -31.53
N SER A 706 2.65 -2.25 -31.52
CA SER A 706 1.80 -1.06 -31.62
C SER A 706 2.02 -0.16 -30.41
N ALA A 707 2.71 0.97 -30.62
CA ALA A 707 2.96 1.95 -29.58
C ALA A 707 1.84 2.97 -29.51
N GLN A 708 1.21 3.10 -28.34
CA GLN A 708 0.21 4.14 -28.09
C GLN A 708 0.90 5.39 -27.55
N ALA A 709 0.55 6.56 -28.09
CA ALA A 709 1.03 7.83 -27.56
C ALA A 709 0.57 8.01 -26.11
N VAL A 710 1.48 8.47 -25.26
CA VAL A 710 1.21 8.80 -23.86
C VAL A 710 0.23 9.95 -23.82
N ASP A 711 -0.92 9.71 -23.21
CA ASP A 711 -1.88 10.76 -22.89
C ASP A 711 -1.31 11.64 -21.77
N LEU A 712 -0.81 12.81 -22.16
CA LEU A 712 -0.19 13.79 -21.27
C LEU A 712 -1.19 14.42 -20.30
N GLN A 713 -2.51 14.30 -20.53
CA GLN A 713 -3.54 14.84 -19.64
C GLN A 713 -3.96 13.83 -18.57
N VAL A 714 -4.19 12.57 -18.97
CA VAL A 714 -4.60 11.49 -18.07
C VAL A 714 -3.45 11.03 -17.18
N HIS A 715 -2.21 11.04 -17.70
CA HIS A 715 -1.04 10.54 -16.99
C HIS A 715 -0.18 11.64 -16.37
N ALA A 716 -0.54 12.92 -16.46
CA ALA A 716 0.18 13.96 -15.72
C ALA A 716 -0.09 13.80 -14.22
N ALA A 717 0.94 13.43 -13.47
CA ALA A 717 0.91 13.53 -12.01
C ALA A 717 0.90 15.01 -11.57
N HIS A 718 1.53 15.88 -12.37
CA HIS A 718 1.62 17.33 -12.16
C HIS A 718 2.10 18.04 -13.43
N GLY A 719 1.72 19.31 -13.65
CA GLY A 719 2.24 20.15 -14.76
C GLY A 719 2.39 21.61 -14.33
N VAL A 720 3.46 22.29 -14.80
CA VAL A 720 3.76 23.70 -14.50
C VAL A 720 4.05 24.45 -15.79
N ASN A 721 3.44 25.62 -15.99
CA ASN A 721 3.70 26.51 -17.12
C ASN A 721 3.63 25.83 -18.51
N VAL A 722 2.63 24.97 -18.69
CA VAL A 722 2.37 24.23 -19.93
C VAL A 722 1.14 24.82 -20.62
N GLN A 723 1.21 24.97 -21.94
CA GLN A 723 0.13 25.50 -22.78
C GLN A 723 -0.22 24.52 -23.90
N PRO A 724 -1.39 24.66 -24.56
CA PRO A 724 -1.67 23.91 -25.78
C PRO A 724 -0.61 24.24 -26.83
N CYS A 725 -0.11 23.24 -27.54
CA CYS A 725 0.66 23.52 -28.75
C CYS A 725 -0.31 23.87 -29.87
N SER A 726 -0.43 25.16 -30.22
CA SER A 726 -1.12 25.56 -31.45
C SER A 726 -0.27 25.16 -32.66
N SER A 727 -0.91 24.50 -33.64
CA SER A 727 -0.34 24.00 -34.90
C SER A 727 0.71 24.92 -35.54
#